data_AF-S6F527-F1
#
_entry.id   AF-S6F527-F1
#
_cell.length_a   1.000
_cell.length_b   1.000
_cell.length_c   1.000
_cell.angle_alpha   90.00
_cell.angle_beta   90.00
_cell.angle_gamma   90.00
#
_symmetry.space_group_name_H-M   'P 1'
#
loop_
_entity.id
_entity.type
_entity.pdbx_description
1 polymer ?
#
loop_
_entity_poly.entity_id
_entity_poly.type
_entity_poly.pdbx_seq_one_letter_code
_entity_poly.pdbx_strand_id
1 'polypeptide(L)'
;MVPSPALVGTPSVFPHHQSTSFFQETASFFNLDWERLWHSRSNSNSTSSPRNSPSQLSPPMAATAALRRSSDYGSADTECGEPCETGAPVSLNEVDLLAKMEQLNKSNEEDSRSVASKKTGSSESRKGAREHSPEEDEYFQEDLWSVWGELILNWEIEVKKRPNYIKDLVKRGIPQHFRMIAWQNLSNASVSSVHDLYSDYMRQSSVYEKVIQRDIPRTYPELDFFKDGERGQSLLFNVIKAYSVHDKEVGYCQGSAFIVGLLLLQMPEEEAFAVLVSLMENYRLRELYKPTMTDLGLCMFQLECLVQDQMPDLYTHFNNMGFDTSMYASSWFLTLFTTTMPLDIANRIMDCFLVEGMDFIFCISIAILQQARIELLRLDMEGMLKYFQREVRERYEFDADLLFTVANQVQLNAKRMKRLEKDYLTKRTKEQEEAVELRRLRTENRLLRQRIDYLEAESSALADRLVKGQVNLAQEAENYINIAHELNKLRDMNSDVHRKLEGAYETIRELSSARRDNIMDTGTQVDDTSMIEHIHSLQQELIEAHTRQADSENTLRDAKLRVSELEMANKRLLENEPSEDVAGLQEELISVKMREAESSLALKEMRQRLAELEQHWAKYVHVRAFDPSSASIEKESTSEAHSTQQQPSPPLTSARARLAKITASLIGGSTEETDNCISVRELEDQLMGVRIKEADTLAELKEMRQKVMELETQNHVCTNQLKRQDEEMKRVREDSEVLVKKRKELEDQLKDEKEKLDNKESEFNEGRINDRLKYSEAMQTIQDLQSSISQLELKKAEKWTQNQLRGSSVCDLDEESNSHGSICSNVDHLSLASDEMNALLADMTVRIPTLDDLAEEGSATETDELRPKELNDGNDTTDSGVQLSDSH
;
A
#
# COMPACT_ATOMS: atom_id res chain seq x y z
N MET A 1 32.50 -37.79 23.44
CA MET A 1 33.62 -37.65 24.40
C MET A 1 33.77 -36.16 24.69
N VAL A 2 33.83 -35.73 25.98
CA VAL A 2 34.31 -34.38 26.42
C VAL A 2 33.23 -33.25 26.22
N PRO A 3 33.13 -32.19 27.08
CA PRO A 3 31.98 -31.95 27.98
C PRO A 3 31.32 -30.54 27.84
N SER A 4 30.29 -30.27 28.65
CA SER A 4 29.62 -28.95 28.79
C SER A 4 30.55 -27.81 29.25
N PRO A 5 30.13 -26.55 29.05
CA PRO A 5 29.87 -25.71 30.23
C PRO A 5 28.63 -24.79 30.14
N ALA A 6 28.23 -24.31 31.31
CA ALA A 6 27.02 -23.56 31.65
C ALA A 6 26.94 -22.14 31.05
N LEU A 7 25.71 -21.69 30.76
CA LEU A 7 25.35 -20.29 30.49
C LEU A 7 24.40 -19.78 31.59
N VAL A 8 24.91 -18.86 32.39
CA VAL A 8 24.15 -17.88 33.17
C VAL A 8 24.10 -16.61 32.31
N GLY A 9 22.91 -16.08 32.04
CA GLY A 9 22.74 -14.84 31.27
C GLY A 9 21.26 -14.50 31.07
N THR A 10 20.73 -13.67 31.95
CA THR A 10 19.40 -13.04 31.94
C THR A 10 19.06 -12.32 30.63
N PRO A 11 17.82 -12.39 30.10
CA PRO A 11 17.35 -11.45 29.09
C PRO A 11 16.71 -10.23 29.78
N SER A 12 17.25 -9.05 29.48
CA SER A 12 16.63 -7.76 29.78
C SER A 12 15.39 -7.56 28.91
N VAL A 13 14.28 -7.22 29.55
CA VAL A 13 12.98 -6.86 28.99
C VAL A 13 13.11 -5.64 28.07
N PHE A 14 12.83 -5.81 26.77
CA PHE A 14 12.60 -4.71 25.82
C PHE A 14 11.11 -4.32 25.83
N PRO A 15 10.75 -3.05 26.06
CA PRO A 15 9.43 -2.54 25.73
C PRO A 15 9.41 -1.83 24.36
N HIS A 16 8.31 -2.03 23.63
CA HIS A 16 7.77 -1.22 22.53
C HIS A 16 8.58 -1.02 21.23
N HIS A 17 8.35 -1.92 20.26
CA HIS A 17 8.42 -1.63 18.83
C HIS A 17 7.01 -1.24 18.32
N GLN A 18 6.69 0.07 18.29
CA GLN A 18 5.51 0.58 17.56
C GLN A 18 5.73 1.91 16.81
N SER A 19 6.93 2.49 16.83
CA SER A 19 7.10 3.92 16.48
C SER A 19 7.60 4.22 15.05
N THR A 20 7.72 3.25 14.15
CA THR A 20 8.39 3.47 12.85
C THR A 20 7.49 3.28 11.63
N SER A 21 6.33 2.61 11.74
CA SER A 21 5.32 2.61 10.67
C SER A 21 4.46 3.87 10.62
N PHE A 22 4.53 4.71 11.67
CA PHE A 22 3.67 5.90 11.81
C PHE A 22 4.07 7.02 10.85
N PHE A 23 5.33 7.10 10.37
CA PHE A 23 5.80 8.20 9.51
C PHE A 23 5.25 8.15 8.07
N GLN A 24 4.88 6.98 7.57
CA GLN A 24 4.30 6.84 6.22
C GLN A 24 2.78 7.09 6.22
N GLU A 25 2.09 6.75 7.32
CA GLU A 25 0.68 7.08 7.53
C GLU A 25 0.46 8.53 8.01
N THR A 26 1.39 9.11 8.79
CA THR A 26 1.31 10.52 9.18
C THR A 26 1.61 11.48 8.04
N ALA A 27 2.48 11.13 7.08
CA ALA A 27 2.63 11.95 5.86
C ALA A 27 1.34 12.02 5.03
N SER A 28 0.51 10.97 5.04
CA SER A 28 -0.85 11.01 4.50
C SER A 28 -1.85 11.71 5.42
N PHE A 29 -1.65 11.68 6.75
CA PHE A 29 -2.50 12.35 7.74
C PHE A 29 -2.28 13.87 7.79
N PHE A 30 -1.04 14.33 7.59
CA PHE A 30 -0.67 15.75 7.50
C PHE A 30 -1.21 16.45 6.24
N ASN A 31 -1.61 15.68 5.21
CA ASN A 31 -2.24 16.18 4.00
C ASN A 31 -3.77 16.39 4.12
N LEU A 32 -4.42 15.96 5.22
CA LEU A 32 -5.89 15.91 5.29
C LEU A 32 -6.53 16.59 6.51
N ASP A 33 -5.78 16.98 7.56
CA ASP A 33 -6.42 17.46 8.82
C ASP A 33 -6.08 18.89 9.28
N TRP A 34 -5.22 19.63 8.58
CA TRP A 34 -5.00 21.06 8.87
C TRP A 34 -6.23 21.95 8.56
N GLU A 35 -7.09 21.51 7.62
CA GLU A 35 -8.32 22.24 7.26
C GLU A 35 -9.43 22.13 8.32
N ARG A 36 -9.47 21.05 9.13
CA ARG A 36 -10.51 20.85 10.14
C ARG A 36 -10.27 21.64 11.43
N LEU A 37 -9.02 21.81 11.84
CA LEU A 37 -8.68 22.58 13.05
C LEU A 37 -8.81 24.10 12.85
N TRP A 38 -8.62 24.60 11.63
CA TRP A 38 -8.73 26.04 11.33
C TRP A 38 -10.15 26.51 10.99
N HIS A 39 -10.96 25.68 10.32
CA HIS A 39 -12.34 26.05 9.96
C HIS A 39 -13.38 25.88 11.08
N SER A 40 -13.03 25.19 12.17
CA SER A 40 -13.96 25.03 13.30
C SER A 40 -14.06 26.25 14.23
N ARG A 41 -13.43 27.39 13.87
CA ARG A 41 -13.39 28.62 14.69
C ARG A 41 -14.00 29.87 14.07
N SER A 42 -14.68 29.75 12.93
CA SER A 42 -15.29 30.91 12.24
C SER A 42 -16.80 30.78 11.96
N ASN A 43 -17.49 29.76 12.48
CA ASN A 43 -18.94 29.62 12.30
C ASN A 43 -19.58 28.68 13.33
N SER A 44 -20.03 29.19 14.47
CA SER A 44 -21.03 28.48 15.31
C SER A 44 -21.61 29.40 16.39
N ASN A 45 -22.56 30.24 15.98
CA ASN A 45 -23.49 30.91 16.87
C ASN A 45 -24.91 30.42 16.50
N SER A 46 -25.31 29.25 16.99
CA SER A 46 -26.72 28.85 17.19
C SER A 46 -26.79 27.39 17.65
N THR A 47 -27.04 27.24 18.94
CA THR A 47 -27.42 26.01 19.63
C THR A 47 -28.86 25.60 19.32
N SER A 48 -29.11 24.33 18.98
CA SER A 48 -30.33 23.63 19.44
C SER A 48 -30.15 22.11 19.43
N SER A 49 -30.49 21.53 20.58
CA SER A 49 -30.19 20.19 21.11
C SER A 49 -30.83 18.96 20.42
N PRO A 50 -30.34 17.74 20.72
CA PRO A 50 -30.62 16.50 19.98
C PRO A 50 -31.69 15.61 20.64
N ARG A 51 -32.28 14.67 19.88
CA ARG A 51 -32.94 13.46 20.42
C ARG A 51 -33.03 12.30 19.40
N ASN A 52 -32.38 11.20 19.78
CA ASN A 52 -32.85 9.80 19.74
C ASN A 52 -33.16 9.05 18.42
N SER A 53 -32.17 8.22 18.01
CA SER A 53 -32.20 6.76 17.80
C SER A 53 -32.99 6.12 16.62
N PRO A 54 -32.55 4.92 16.15
CA PRO A 54 -32.37 4.61 14.72
C PRO A 54 -33.36 3.54 14.19
N SER A 55 -33.40 3.38 12.86
CA SER A 55 -33.20 2.10 12.14
C SER A 55 -33.88 2.07 10.76
N GLN A 56 -33.23 1.31 9.86
CA GLN A 56 -33.76 0.64 8.66
C GLN A 56 -33.64 1.31 7.27
N LEU A 57 -32.72 0.72 6.50
CA LEU A 57 -32.89 0.17 5.13
C LEU A 57 -33.16 1.13 3.95
N SER A 58 -32.09 1.30 3.13
CA SER A 58 -31.95 1.24 1.64
C SER A 58 -33.13 1.59 0.70
N PRO A 59 -32.95 1.93 -0.61
CA PRO A 59 -31.73 2.08 -1.46
C PRO A 59 -31.72 3.37 -2.34
N PRO A 60 -30.71 3.58 -3.23
CA PRO A 60 -30.46 4.82 -3.96
C PRO A 60 -30.88 4.77 -5.44
N MET A 61 -30.98 5.95 -6.10
CA MET A 61 -30.37 6.25 -7.41
C MET A 61 -30.94 7.53 -8.06
N ALA A 62 -30.01 8.30 -8.63
CA ALA A 62 -30.11 9.05 -9.88
C ALA A 62 -31.10 10.23 -9.94
N ALA A 63 -30.84 11.34 -10.61
CA ALA A 63 -29.66 11.89 -11.28
C ALA A 63 -30.05 13.31 -11.71
N THR A 64 -29.02 14.06 -12.12
CA THR A 64 -29.05 15.11 -13.14
C THR A 64 -29.70 16.47 -12.82
N ALA A 65 -28.82 17.47 -12.75
CA ALA A 65 -28.82 18.67 -13.61
C ALA A 65 -29.94 19.70 -13.32
N ALA A 66 -29.77 21.00 -13.44
CA ALA A 66 -28.70 21.84 -13.95
C ALA A 66 -29.15 23.30 -13.72
N LEU A 67 -28.17 24.18 -13.54
CA LEU A 67 -28.15 25.58 -13.97
C LEU A 67 -29.02 26.66 -13.26
N ARG A 68 -28.24 27.69 -12.87
CA ARG A 68 -28.49 29.15 -12.92
C ARG A 68 -29.36 29.74 -11.81
N ARG A 69 -29.13 30.96 -11.34
CA ARG A 69 -28.02 31.95 -11.31
C ARG A 69 -28.64 33.16 -10.60
N SER A 70 -27.85 33.91 -9.83
CA SER A 70 -28.06 35.34 -9.46
C SER A 70 -29.28 35.65 -8.58
N SER A 71 -29.30 36.56 -7.60
CA SER A 71 -28.41 37.52 -6.92
C SER A 71 -29.38 38.59 -6.35
N ASP A 72 -28.87 39.47 -5.49
CA ASP A 72 -29.46 40.78 -5.09
C ASP A 72 -30.42 40.73 -3.89
N TYR A 73 -30.41 41.66 -2.92
CA TYR A 73 -29.49 42.71 -2.44
C TYR A 73 -30.20 43.38 -1.23
N GLY A 74 -29.44 43.98 -0.30
CA GLY A 74 -29.88 45.12 0.53
C GLY A 74 -30.51 44.75 1.89
N SER A 75 -29.87 45.09 3.02
CA SER A 75 -29.89 46.42 3.71
C SER A 75 -31.25 46.71 4.35
N ALA A 76 -31.38 47.28 5.55
CA ALA A 76 -30.50 47.76 6.61
C ALA A 76 -31.40 48.05 7.83
N ASP A 77 -30.77 48.45 8.94
CA ASP A 77 -31.33 49.25 10.06
C ASP A 77 -32.19 48.53 11.12
N THR A 78 -32.21 48.90 12.41
CA THR A 78 -31.36 49.63 13.38
C THR A 78 -32.23 49.67 14.66
N GLU A 79 -31.58 49.66 15.83
CA GLU A 79 -32.06 50.15 17.15
C GLU A 79 -32.97 49.31 18.08
N CYS A 80 -32.34 48.98 19.23
CA CYS A 80 -32.75 49.28 20.61
C CYS A 80 -33.93 48.55 21.29
N GLY A 81 -33.64 48.01 22.49
CA GLY A 81 -34.62 48.01 23.59
C GLY A 81 -34.63 46.83 24.56
N GLU A 82 -33.81 46.96 25.61
CA GLU A 82 -34.02 46.51 27.00
C GLU A 82 -33.75 45.06 27.48
N PRO A 83 -33.10 44.92 28.68
CA PRO A 83 -32.69 43.66 29.27
C PRO A 83 -33.68 43.14 30.33
N CYS A 84 -33.66 41.85 30.63
CA CYS A 84 -34.20 41.36 31.90
C CYS A 84 -33.39 40.17 32.43
N GLU A 85 -32.88 40.36 33.65
CA GLU A 85 -32.13 39.42 34.48
C GLU A 85 -33.00 38.24 34.92
N THR A 86 -32.40 37.06 35.08
CA THR A 86 -32.68 36.17 36.22
C THR A 86 -31.44 35.29 36.49
N GLY A 87 -30.73 35.60 37.58
CA GLY A 87 -29.68 34.76 38.14
C GLY A 87 -30.23 33.80 39.21
N ALA A 88 -29.51 32.70 39.41
CA ALA A 88 -29.52 31.91 40.64
C ALA A 88 -28.09 31.83 41.19
N PRO A 89 -27.88 31.87 42.52
CA PRO A 89 -26.63 32.31 43.13
C PRO A 89 -25.63 31.15 43.32
N VAL A 90 -24.36 31.39 42.97
CA VAL A 90 -23.24 30.49 43.31
C VAL A 90 -22.75 30.81 44.72
N SER A 91 -22.49 29.76 45.49
CA SER A 91 -22.28 29.79 46.94
C SER A 91 -21.04 30.59 47.36
N LEU A 92 -21.18 31.35 48.45
CA LEU A 92 -20.14 32.19 49.07
C LEU A 92 -18.81 31.46 49.42
N ASN A 93 -18.77 30.13 49.38
CA ASN A 93 -17.60 29.36 49.79
C ASN A 93 -16.54 29.17 48.67
N GLU A 94 -16.90 29.30 47.39
CA GLU A 94 -15.93 29.15 46.29
C GLU A 94 -15.11 30.43 46.06
N VAL A 95 -15.69 31.60 46.34
CA VAL A 95 -15.00 32.90 46.19
C VAL A 95 -13.97 33.11 47.30
N ASP A 96 -14.27 32.69 48.54
CA ASP A 96 -13.32 32.73 49.66
C ASP A 96 -12.18 31.71 49.50
N LEU A 97 -12.45 30.56 48.86
CA LEU A 97 -11.43 29.55 48.57
C LEU A 97 -10.46 30.04 47.48
N LEU A 98 -10.99 30.69 46.43
CA LEU A 98 -10.18 31.30 45.37
C LEU A 98 -9.35 32.48 45.87
N ALA A 99 -9.90 33.34 46.73
CA ALA A 99 -9.16 34.43 47.37
C ALA A 99 -8.03 33.92 48.28
N LYS A 100 -8.26 32.84 49.05
CA LYS A 100 -7.21 32.19 49.84
C LYS A 100 -6.13 31.52 48.98
N MET A 101 -6.51 30.95 47.83
CA MET A 101 -5.58 30.33 46.89
C MET A 101 -4.68 31.37 46.20
N GLU A 102 -5.23 32.53 45.81
CA GLU A 102 -4.46 33.67 45.29
C GLU A 102 -3.52 34.29 46.34
N GLN A 103 -3.96 34.37 47.60
CA GLN A 103 -3.16 34.93 48.68
C GLN A 103 -1.98 34.01 49.08
N LEU A 104 -2.18 32.68 49.02
CA LEU A 104 -1.10 31.69 49.18
C LEU A 104 -0.11 31.69 48.01
N ASN A 105 -0.59 31.90 46.78
CA ASN A 105 0.28 32.02 45.60
C ASN A 105 1.13 33.30 45.64
N LYS A 106 0.58 34.44 46.08
CA LYS A 106 1.36 35.68 46.31
C LYS A 106 2.42 35.51 47.41
N SER A 107 2.09 34.83 48.51
CA SER A 107 3.06 34.57 49.60
C SER A 107 4.21 33.65 49.14
N ASN A 108 3.96 32.68 48.26
CA ASN A 108 4.99 31.78 47.71
C ASN A 108 5.89 32.49 46.67
N GLU A 109 5.37 33.46 45.91
CA GLU A 109 6.18 34.30 45.01
C GLU A 109 7.07 35.28 45.77
N GLU A 110 6.62 35.78 46.92
CA GLU A 110 7.41 36.66 47.80
C GLU A 110 8.50 35.89 48.58
N ASP A 111 8.25 34.63 48.95
CA ASP A 111 9.27 33.74 49.55
C ASP A 111 10.30 33.23 48.55
N SER A 112 9.94 33.09 47.26
CA SER A 112 10.90 32.71 46.20
C SER A 112 11.83 33.85 45.77
N ARG A 113 11.44 35.11 46.05
CA ARG A 113 12.24 36.32 45.75
C ARG A 113 13.11 36.78 46.92
N SER A 114 12.95 36.22 48.11
CA SER A 114 13.70 36.61 49.32
C SER A 114 14.89 35.70 49.69
N VAL A 115 15.11 34.59 48.96
CA VAL A 115 16.15 33.57 49.27
C VAL A 115 17.41 33.67 48.37
N ALA A 116 17.46 34.61 47.41
CA ALA A 116 18.63 34.82 46.53
C ALA A 116 19.61 35.92 47.01
N SER A 117 19.45 36.46 48.21
CA SER A 117 20.30 37.52 48.76
C SER A 117 20.76 37.17 50.17
N LYS A 118 21.94 36.53 50.31
CA LYS A 118 22.86 36.52 51.48
C LYS A 118 23.83 35.32 51.40
N LYS A 119 25.05 35.53 50.89
CA LYS A 119 26.26 34.88 51.43
C LYS A 119 27.54 35.59 50.97
N THR A 120 27.91 36.64 51.70
CA THR A 120 29.28 37.16 51.76
C THR A 120 30.01 36.44 52.90
N GLY A 121 31.21 35.93 52.64
CA GLY A 121 31.95 35.14 53.64
C GLY A 121 33.33 34.65 53.16
N SER A 122 34.28 35.59 53.16
CA SER A 122 35.72 35.47 53.47
C SER A 122 36.46 34.12 53.23
N SER A 123 37.43 34.12 52.30
CA SER A 123 38.78 33.61 52.59
C SER A 123 39.80 34.05 51.54
N GLU A 124 40.87 34.65 52.07
CA GLU A 124 42.05 35.16 51.39
C GLU A 124 42.90 34.04 50.75
N SER A 125 43.33 34.24 49.51
CA SER A 125 44.75 34.04 49.18
C SER A 125 45.17 34.75 47.89
N ARG A 126 46.17 35.59 48.10
CA ARG A 126 46.85 36.50 47.17
C ARG A 126 47.49 35.78 45.99
N LYS A 127 47.36 36.38 44.80
CA LYS A 127 48.49 36.85 43.94
C LYS A 127 47.92 37.62 42.75
N GLY A 128 48.53 38.77 42.50
CA GLY A 128 47.91 39.92 41.86
C GLY A 128 48.09 40.03 40.36
N ALA A 129 47.27 40.90 39.78
CA ALA A 129 47.63 41.79 38.68
C ALA A 129 46.50 42.81 38.47
N ARG A 130 46.82 44.08 38.76
CA ARG A 130 46.30 45.33 38.18
C ARG A 130 44.78 45.56 38.15
N GLU A 131 44.38 46.50 39.00
CA GLU A 131 43.12 47.23 39.02
C GLU A 131 42.90 48.00 37.70
N HIS A 132 41.78 47.72 37.02
CA HIS A 132 41.08 48.68 36.18
C HIS A 132 39.62 48.68 36.62
N SER A 133 39.16 49.87 36.98
CA SER A 133 37.80 50.27 37.36
C SER A 133 36.78 50.00 36.24
N PRO A 134 35.55 49.57 36.55
CA PRO A 134 34.46 49.45 35.57
C PRO A 134 33.75 50.80 35.44
N GLU A 135 34.35 51.70 34.68
CA GLU A 135 33.69 52.87 34.11
C GLU A 135 34.12 52.89 32.64
N GLU A 136 33.17 53.04 31.71
CA GLU A 136 33.31 53.04 30.22
C GLU A 136 32.82 51.74 29.49
N ASP A 137 31.51 51.55 29.38
CA ASP A 137 30.89 50.70 28.33
C ASP A 137 29.58 51.34 27.79
N GLU A 138 29.54 52.67 27.73
CA GLU A 138 28.42 53.46 27.19
C GLU A 138 28.78 54.22 25.89
N TYR A 139 29.87 53.83 25.23
CA TYR A 139 30.39 54.48 24.02
C TYR A 139 30.11 53.66 22.74
N PHE A 140 29.29 54.24 21.85
CA PHE A 140 28.97 53.84 20.47
C PHE A 140 28.00 52.66 20.27
N GLN A 141 26.70 52.90 20.48
CA GLN A 141 25.68 52.19 19.71
C GLN A 141 25.77 52.69 18.25
N GLU A 142 26.63 52.07 17.44
CA GLU A 142 26.76 52.37 16.01
C GLU A 142 25.37 52.45 15.37
N ASP A 143 25.12 53.53 14.62
CA ASP A 143 23.89 53.67 13.85
C ASP A 143 23.85 52.57 12.77
N LEU A 144 23.07 51.53 13.07
CA LEU A 144 22.94 50.33 12.25
C LEU A 144 22.50 50.69 10.82
N TRP A 145 21.71 51.76 10.65
CA TRP A 145 21.27 52.20 9.32
C TRP A 145 22.45 52.68 8.47
N SER A 146 23.32 53.52 9.03
CA SER A 146 24.52 54.02 8.34
C SER A 146 25.49 52.89 8.00
N VAL A 147 25.72 51.97 8.93
CA VAL A 147 26.60 50.80 8.73
C VAL A 147 26.10 49.92 7.59
N TRP A 148 24.79 49.61 7.56
CA TRP A 148 24.19 48.83 6.48
C TRP A 148 24.21 49.58 5.14
N GLY A 149 24.01 50.89 5.15
CA GLY A 149 24.12 51.73 3.94
C GLY A 149 25.50 51.62 3.29
N GLU A 150 26.57 51.75 4.07
CA GLU A 150 27.95 51.61 3.58
C GLU A 150 28.27 50.17 3.15
N LEU A 151 27.76 49.17 3.89
CA LEU A 151 27.97 47.76 3.60
C LEU A 151 27.35 47.36 2.27
N ILE A 152 26.09 47.76 2.01
CA ILE A 152 25.38 47.45 0.78
C ILE A 152 26.04 48.12 -0.43
N LEU A 153 26.50 49.37 -0.27
CA LEU A 153 27.21 50.09 -1.35
C LEU A 153 28.50 49.39 -1.79
N ASN A 154 29.17 48.71 -0.86
CA ASN A 154 30.47 48.06 -1.06
C ASN A 154 30.39 46.52 -0.91
N TRP A 155 29.22 45.92 -1.15
CA TRP A 155 28.93 44.52 -0.81
C TRP A 155 29.99 43.53 -1.34
N GLU A 156 30.33 43.62 -2.63
CA GLU A 156 31.28 42.71 -3.30
C GLU A 156 32.69 42.70 -2.65
N ILE A 157 33.09 43.83 -2.07
CA ILE A 157 34.39 44.00 -1.40
C ILE A 157 34.28 43.52 0.04
N GLU A 158 33.27 44.00 0.78
CA GLU A 158 33.15 43.72 2.21
C GLU A 158 32.80 42.26 2.50
N VAL A 159 32.05 41.58 1.63
CA VAL A 159 31.76 40.13 1.77
C VAL A 159 33.01 39.26 1.72
N LYS A 160 33.98 39.63 0.88
CA LYS A 160 35.27 38.93 0.76
C LYS A 160 36.22 39.29 1.90
N LYS A 161 36.18 40.54 2.36
CA LYS A 161 37.12 41.11 3.32
C LYS A 161 36.75 40.80 4.77
N ARG A 162 35.47 40.84 5.12
CA ARG A 162 34.97 40.72 6.51
C ARG A 162 33.69 39.86 6.62
N PRO A 163 33.70 38.59 6.17
CA PRO A 163 32.50 37.75 6.17
C PRO A 163 31.88 37.58 7.57
N ASN A 164 32.70 37.38 8.61
CA ASN A 164 32.20 37.20 9.99
C ASN A 164 31.52 38.46 10.54
N TYR A 165 32.04 39.64 10.20
CA TYR A 165 31.43 40.92 10.60
C TYR A 165 30.02 41.07 10.01
N ILE A 166 29.83 40.65 8.75
CA ILE A 166 28.50 40.63 8.13
C ILE A 166 27.57 39.69 8.88
N LYS A 167 28.04 38.50 9.29
CA LYS A 167 27.23 37.58 10.09
C LYS A 167 26.78 38.22 11.40
N ASP A 168 27.68 38.89 12.09
CA ASP A 168 27.38 39.57 13.35
C ASP A 168 26.41 40.75 13.15
N LEU A 169 26.54 41.50 12.06
CA LEU A 169 25.59 42.56 11.69
C LEU A 169 24.19 42.02 11.39
N VAL A 170 24.09 40.91 10.66
CA VAL A 170 22.81 40.24 10.38
C VAL A 170 22.13 39.79 11.67
N LYS A 171 22.91 39.23 12.61
CA LYS A 171 22.41 38.84 13.94
C LYS A 171 21.90 40.03 14.74
N ARG A 172 22.52 41.21 14.61
CA ARG A 172 22.05 42.47 15.24
C ARG A 172 20.76 43.00 14.61
N GLY A 173 20.45 42.65 13.37
CA GLY A 173 19.25 43.14 12.65
C GLY A 173 19.58 43.72 11.30
N ILE A 174 18.86 43.28 10.26
CA ILE A 174 18.83 43.99 8.98
C ILE A 174 17.70 45.02 9.04
N PRO A 175 17.98 46.32 8.88
CA PRO A 175 16.93 47.33 8.80
C PRO A 175 15.98 47.03 7.64
N GLN A 176 14.67 47.21 7.85
CA GLN A 176 13.60 46.87 6.90
C GLN A 176 13.87 47.38 5.48
N HIS A 177 14.36 48.61 5.32
CA HIS A 177 14.63 49.22 4.00
C HIS A 177 15.74 48.54 3.20
N PHE A 178 16.66 47.82 3.86
CA PHE A 178 17.76 47.13 3.19
C PHE A 178 17.47 45.66 2.91
N ARG A 179 16.41 45.07 3.50
CA ARG A 179 16.10 43.63 3.38
C ARG A 179 16.02 43.14 1.95
N MET A 180 15.36 43.89 1.07
CA MET A 180 15.26 43.55 -0.37
C MET A 180 16.64 43.26 -0.97
N ILE A 181 17.60 44.16 -0.78
CA ILE A 181 18.94 44.06 -1.37
C ILE A 181 19.79 43.06 -0.59
N ALA A 182 19.72 43.11 0.75
CA ALA A 182 20.48 42.24 1.63
C ALA A 182 20.13 40.77 1.41
N TRP A 183 18.85 40.42 1.24
CA TRP A 183 18.43 39.03 1.01
C TRP A 183 18.89 38.50 -0.35
N GLN A 184 18.79 39.30 -1.40
CA GLN A 184 19.34 38.94 -2.72
C GLN A 184 20.85 38.72 -2.66
N ASN A 185 21.56 39.57 -1.92
CA ASN A 185 23.00 39.51 -1.76
C ASN A 185 23.46 38.34 -0.88
N LEU A 186 22.77 38.06 0.23
CA LEU A 186 23.08 36.95 1.14
C LEU A 186 22.79 35.60 0.47
N SER A 187 21.71 35.51 -0.30
CA SER A 187 21.36 34.31 -1.08
C SER A 187 22.15 34.17 -2.38
N ASN A 188 22.96 35.16 -2.78
CA ASN A 188 23.59 35.25 -4.10
C ASN A 188 22.60 35.22 -5.30
N ALA A 189 21.32 35.50 -5.07
CA ALA A 189 20.31 35.55 -6.12
C ALA A 189 20.57 36.67 -7.13
N SER A 190 21.23 37.76 -6.72
CA SER A 190 21.58 38.90 -7.59
C SER A 190 22.56 38.55 -8.72
N VAL A 191 23.28 37.43 -8.62
CA VAL A 191 24.24 36.95 -9.63
C VAL A 191 23.62 35.85 -10.50
N SER A 192 22.40 35.38 -10.18
CA SER A 192 21.77 34.25 -10.84
C SER A 192 21.14 34.64 -12.18
N SER A 193 21.40 33.86 -13.23
CA SER A 193 20.74 33.99 -14.54
C SER A 193 19.32 33.42 -14.54
N VAL A 194 18.82 32.94 -13.40
CA VAL A 194 17.49 32.31 -13.30
C VAL A 194 16.36 33.33 -13.49
N HIS A 195 16.61 34.62 -13.24
CA HIS A 195 15.65 35.68 -13.49
C HIS A 195 15.23 35.74 -14.97
N ASP A 196 16.16 35.49 -15.91
CA ASP A 196 15.90 35.47 -17.36
C ASP A 196 14.91 34.37 -17.77
N LEU A 197 14.83 33.28 -17.00
CA LEU A 197 13.97 32.14 -17.28
C LEU A 197 12.54 32.34 -16.78
N TYR A 198 12.30 33.32 -15.90
CA TYR A 198 11.00 33.53 -15.27
C TYR A 198 9.88 33.77 -16.30
N SER A 199 10.17 34.61 -17.29
CA SER A 199 9.25 34.90 -18.40
C SER A 199 8.86 33.66 -19.21
N ASP A 200 9.80 32.72 -19.40
CA ASP A 200 9.56 31.47 -20.11
C ASP A 200 8.75 30.48 -19.27
N TYR A 201 9.00 30.42 -17.96
CA TYR A 201 8.21 29.59 -17.05
C TYR A 201 6.77 30.06 -16.93
N MET A 202 6.53 31.38 -16.98
CA MET A 202 5.18 31.92 -16.93
C MET A 202 4.31 31.51 -18.13
N ARG A 203 4.93 31.26 -19.30
CA ARG A 203 4.26 30.78 -20.51
C ARG A 203 3.92 29.29 -20.48
N GLN A 204 4.56 28.51 -19.62
CA GLN A 204 4.31 27.08 -19.46
C GLN A 204 3.13 26.84 -18.50
N SER A 205 2.48 25.68 -18.63
CA SER A 205 1.45 25.23 -17.69
C SER A 205 2.05 24.32 -16.62
N SER A 206 1.51 24.39 -15.41
CA SER A 206 1.90 23.52 -14.30
C SER A 206 0.77 22.56 -13.92
N VAL A 207 1.12 21.31 -13.60
CA VAL A 207 0.15 20.32 -13.07
C VAL A 207 -0.38 20.71 -11.68
N TYR A 208 0.31 21.62 -10.98
CA TYR A 208 0.01 22.02 -9.61
C TYR A 208 -0.90 23.24 -9.51
N GLU A 209 -1.25 23.92 -10.62
CA GLU A 209 -2.00 25.19 -10.60
C GLU A 209 -3.26 25.16 -9.74
N LYS A 210 -4.05 24.08 -9.81
CA LYS A 210 -5.26 23.91 -9.00
C LYS A 210 -4.98 23.81 -7.50
N VAL A 211 -3.89 23.13 -7.13
CA VAL A 211 -3.48 22.96 -5.73
C VAL A 211 -2.95 24.29 -5.19
N ILE A 212 -2.14 25.00 -5.99
CA ILE A 212 -1.65 26.34 -5.66
C ILE A 212 -2.83 27.28 -5.43
N GLN A 213 -3.80 27.35 -6.35
CA GLN A 213 -4.99 28.22 -6.22
C GLN A 213 -5.79 27.99 -4.94
N ARG A 214 -5.87 26.76 -4.43
CA ARG A 214 -6.55 26.45 -3.17
C ARG A 214 -5.79 27.00 -1.96
N ASP A 215 -4.47 27.09 -2.06
CA ASP A 215 -3.57 27.45 -0.96
C ASP A 215 -3.30 28.96 -0.87
N ILE A 216 -3.46 29.70 -1.96
CA ILE A 216 -3.28 31.16 -1.98
C ILE A 216 -4.15 31.90 -0.94
N PRO A 217 -5.48 31.66 -0.85
CA PRO A 217 -6.35 32.44 0.04
C PRO A 217 -6.07 32.26 1.53
N ARG A 218 -5.37 31.19 1.91
CA ARG A 218 -4.98 30.91 3.30
C ARG A 218 -3.58 31.42 3.65
N THR A 219 -2.87 32.04 2.71
CA THR A 219 -1.52 32.58 2.93
C THR A 219 -1.62 34.07 3.31
N TYR A 220 -1.34 34.38 4.57
CA TYR A 220 -1.46 35.73 5.14
C TYR A 220 -2.80 36.45 4.87
N PRO A 221 -3.95 35.81 5.11
CA PRO A 221 -5.28 36.38 4.82
C PRO A 221 -5.56 37.70 5.57
N GLU A 222 -4.86 37.96 6.66
CA GLU A 222 -4.97 39.17 7.48
C GLU A 222 -4.27 40.40 6.87
N LEU A 223 -3.39 40.22 5.89
CA LEU A 223 -2.61 41.31 5.30
C LEU A 223 -3.31 41.90 4.07
N ASP A 224 -3.43 43.23 4.03
CA ASP A 224 -4.11 43.93 2.94
C ASP A 224 -3.52 43.63 1.56
N PHE A 225 -2.20 43.41 1.47
CA PHE A 225 -1.54 43.03 0.23
C PHE A 225 -2.06 41.72 -0.38
N PHE A 226 -2.52 40.77 0.45
CA PHE A 226 -3.04 39.46 0.04
C PHE A 226 -4.56 39.31 0.15
N LYS A 227 -5.28 40.28 0.74
CA LYS A 227 -6.76 40.26 0.85
C LYS A 227 -7.46 40.46 -0.49
N ASP A 228 -6.95 41.38 -1.31
CA ASP A 228 -7.60 41.77 -2.56
C ASP A 228 -7.08 40.89 -3.70
N GLY A 229 -7.91 39.95 -4.13
CA GLY A 229 -7.61 38.81 -5.02
C GLY A 229 -7.09 39.12 -6.42
N GLU A 230 -6.59 40.33 -6.69
CA GLU A 230 -6.04 40.69 -8.00
C GLU A 230 -4.52 40.90 -8.00
N ARG A 231 -3.92 41.50 -6.97
CA ARG A 231 -2.49 41.83 -7.03
C ARG A 231 -1.60 40.86 -6.26
N GLY A 232 -1.58 40.91 -4.93
CA GLY A 232 -0.65 40.08 -4.14
C GLY A 232 -0.87 38.58 -4.32
N GLN A 233 -2.13 38.14 -4.40
CA GLN A 233 -2.48 36.75 -4.67
C GLN A 233 -2.02 36.27 -6.06
N SER A 234 -2.12 37.13 -7.08
CA SER A 234 -1.64 36.80 -8.43
C SER A 234 -0.12 36.69 -8.48
N LEU A 235 0.61 37.62 -7.84
CA LEU A 235 2.07 37.55 -7.73
C LEU A 235 2.52 36.28 -6.99
N LEU A 236 1.83 35.96 -5.88
CA LEU A 236 2.09 34.73 -5.12
C LEU A 236 1.86 33.47 -5.96
N PHE A 237 0.74 33.42 -6.69
CA PHE A 237 0.43 32.32 -7.59
C PHE A 237 1.50 32.14 -8.67
N ASN A 238 1.89 33.22 -9.33
CA ASN A 238 2.85 33.21 -10.42
C ASN A 238 4.25 32.75 -9.98
N VAL A 239 4.78 33.25 -8.85
CA VAL A 239 6.11 32.81 -8.36
C VAL A 239 6.10 31.32 -8.02
N ILE A 240 5.06 30.85 -7.33
CA ILE A 240 4.92 29.42 -6.99
C ILE A 240 4.75 28.58 -8.26
N LYS A 241 3.94 29.05 -9.21
CA LYS A 241 3.75 28.41 -10.51
C LYS A 241 5.09 28.29 -11.24
N ALA A 242 5.83 29.38 -11.39
CA ALA A 242 7.14 29.41 -12.06
C ALA A 242 8.12 28.43 -11.39
N TYR A 243 8.16 28.40 -10.06
CA TYR A 243 8.97 27.44 -9.31
C TYR A 243 8.58 25.99 -9.59
N SER A 244 7.27 25.68 -9.61
CA SER A 244 6.79 24.32 -9.90
C SER A 244 7.09 23.83 -11.32
N VAL A 245 7.36 24.76 -12.26
CA VAL A 245 7.84 24.45 -13.62
C VAL A 245 9.35 24.30 -13.65
N HIS A 246 10.06 25.16 -12.91
CA HIS A 246 11.52 25.14 -12.77
C HIS A 246 12.02 23.81 -12.16
N ASP A 247 11.44 23.37 -11.03
CA ASP A 247 11.78 22.10 -10.39
C ASP A 247 10.56 21.16 -10.39
N LYS A 248 10.51 20.27 -11.38
CA LYS A 248 9.42 19.29 -11.53
C LYS A 248 9.47 18.14 -10.52
N GLU A 249 10.62 17.88 -9.89
CA GLU A 249 10.75 16.81 -8.90
C GLU A 249 10.07 17.21 -7.58
N VAL A 250 10.30 18.45 -7.14
CA VAL A 250 9.61 19.03 -5.98
C VAL A 250 8.21 19.50 -6.35
N GLY A 251 8.07 20.24 -7.46
CA GLY A 251 6.83 20.85 -7.89
C GLY A 251 6.35 21.90 -6.89
N TYR A 252 5.16 21.68 -6.32
CA TYR A 252 4.60 22.51 -5.26
C TYR A 252 4.54 21.75 -3.94
N CYS A 253 5.15 22.30 -2.89
CA CYS A 253 5.06 21.78 -1.53
C CYS A 253 4.16 22.66 -0.66
N GLN A 254 3.22 22.06 0.07
CA GLN A 254 2.33 22.77 0.99
C GLN A 254 3.15 23.45 2.09
N GLY A 255 2.91 24.76 2.27
CA GLY A 255 3.65 25.59 3.22
C GLY A 255 4.67 26.53 2.55
N SER A 256 5.17 26.17 1.35
CA SER A 256 6.10 27.02 0.58
C SER A 256 5.51 28.39 0.24
N ALA A 257 4.19 28.48 0.06
CA ALA A 257 3.48 29.73 -0.20
C ALA A 257 3.73 30.80 0.88
N PHE A 258 3.90 30.42 2.14
CA PHE A 258 4.20 31.40 3.21
C PHE A 258 5.61 31.98 3.08
N ILE A 259 6.59 31.19 2.65
CA ILE A 259 7.96 31.68 2.37
C ILE A 259 7.90 32.66 1.19
N VAL A 260 7.21 32.30 0.10
CA VAL A 260 7.07 33.18 -1.06
C VAL A 260 6.30 34.46 -0.70
N GLY A 261 5.26 34.36 0.12
CA GLY A 261 4.52 35.50 0.63
C GLY A 261 5.43 36.46 1.43
N LEU A 262 6.30 35.92 2.28
CA LEU A 262 7.29 36.72 3.02
C LEU A 262 8.26 37.44 2.07
N LEU A 263 8.74 36.76 1.02
CA LEU A 263 9.62 37.36 0.02
C LEU A 263 8.92 38.49 -0.75
N LEU A 264 7.68 38.27 -1.20
CA LEU A 264 6.88 39.25 -1.95
C LEU A 264 6.52 40.51 -1.14
N LEU A 265 6.52 40.43 0.19
CA LEU A 265 6.39 41.61 1.05
C LEU A 265 7.66 42.48 1.07
N GLN A 266 8.81 41.93 0.65
CA GLN A 266 10.11 42.59 0.69
C GLN A 266 10.66 42.95 -0.69
N MET A 267 10.31 42.21 -1.73
CA MET A 267 10.87 42.36 -3.08
C MET A 267 9.83 42.15 -4.19
N PRO A 268 10.08 42.64 -5.43
CA PRO A 268 9.22 42.35 -6.55
C PRO A 268 9.28 40.87 -6.95
N GLU A 269 8.39 40.48 -7.84
CA GLU A 269 8.06 39.09 -8.15
C GLU A 269 9.22 38.28 -8.74
N GLU A 270 9.98 38.87 -9.67
CA GLU A 270 11.10 38.22 -10.35
C GLU A 270 12.26 37.99 -9.37
N GLU A 271 12.53 38.97 -8.50
CA GLU A 271 13.53 38.87 -7.45
C GLU A 271 13.10 37.85 -6.38
N ALA A 272 11.81 37.83 -6.02
CA ALA A 272 11.26 36.85 -5.08
C ALA A 272 11.41 35.42 -5.63
N PHE A 273 11.19 35.21 -6.93
CA PHE A 273 11.45 33.96 -7.60
C PHE A 273 12.95 33.58 -7.57
N ALA A 274 13.84 34.52 -7.90
CA ALA A 274 15.28 34.26 -7.89
C ALA A 274 15.80 33.90 -6.48
N VAL A 275 15.35 34.61 -5.44
CA VAL A 275 15.68 34.29 -4.05
C VAL A 275 15.10 32.95 -3.66
N LEU A 276 13.84 32.64 -4.02
CA LEU A 276 13.24 31.33 -3.77
C LEU A 276 14.08 30.19 -4.37
N VAL A 277 14.50 30.31 -5.63
CA VAL A 277 15.35 29.28 -6.27
C VAL A 277 16.65 29.10 -5.50
N SER A 278 17.32 30.20 -5.10
CA SER A 278 18.54 30.10 -4.30
C SER A 278 18.29 29.44 -2.93
N LEU A 279 17.19 29.77 -2.25
CA LEU A 279 16.81 29.11 -0.99
C LEU A 279 16.61 27.61 -1.17
N MET A 280 15.99 27.20 -2.27
CA MET A 280 15.74 25.81 -2.59
C MET A 280 17.05 25.05 -2.85
N GLU A 281 17.94 25.59 -3.69
CA GLU A 281 19.21 24.95 -4.09
C GLU A 281 20.27 24.96 -2.97
N ASN A 282 20.44 26.09 -2.29
CA ASN A 282 21.61 26.34 -1.44
C ASN A 282 21.33 26.18 0.07
N TYR A 283 20.06 26.17 0.49
CA TYR A 283 19.68 26.19 1.92
C TYR A 283 18.90 24.95 2.38
N ARG A 284 18.99 23.83 1.65
CA ARG A 284 18.38 22.52 1.98
C ARG A 284 16.84 22.51 1.95
N LEU A 285 16.16 23.60 1.57
CA LEU A 285 14.70 23.62 1.48
C LEU A 285 14.17 22.65 0.41
N ARG A 286 14.86 22.52 -0.74
CA ARG A 286 14.52 21.55 -1.78
C ARG A 286 14.41 20.14 -1.25
N GLU A 287 15.39 19.71 -0.47
CA GLU A 287 15.44 18.36 0.08
C GLU A 287 14.31 18.11 1.09
N LEU A 288 13.95 19.13 1.90
CA LEU A 288 12.79 19.06 2.79
C LEU A 288 11.46 18.92 2.05
N TYR A 289 11.35 19.52 0.86
CA TYR A 289 10.12 19.55 0.06
C TYR A 289 9.99 18.42 -0.95
N LYS A 290 10.99 17.54 -1.08
CA LYS A 290 10.87 16.35 -1.92
C LYS A 290 9.68 15.48 -1.46
N PRO A 291 8.92 14.87 -2.40
CA PRO A 291 7.71 14.12 -2.07
C PRO A 291 7.89 13.00 -1.02
N THR A 292 9.09 12.44 -0.89
CA THR A 292 9.40 11.38 0.10
C THR A 292 9.48 11.89 1.54
N MET A 293 9.53 13.21 1.74
CA MET A 293 9.69 13.90 3.04
C MET A 293 10.85 13.33 3.87
N THR A 294 11.90 12.84 3.18
CA THR A 294 13.01 12.14 3.82
C THR A 294 13.80 13.05 4.75
N ASP A 295 14.19 14.21 4.23
CA ASP A 295 14.93 15.20 4.99
C ASP A 295 14.11 15.85 6.08
N LEU A 296 12.78 15.98 5.90
CA LEU A 296 11.91 16.45 6.97
C LEU A 296 11.93 15.47 8.15
N GLY A 297 11.79 14.16 7.87
CA GLY A 297 11.91 13.13 8.88
C GLY A 297 13.29 13.10 9.57
N LEU A 298 14.36 13.35 8.80
CA LEU A 298 15.70 13.53 9.36
C LEU A 298 15.77 14.73 10.30
N CYS A 299 15.17 15.87 9.95
CA CYS A 299 15.13 17.04 10.83
C CYS A 299 14.35 16.76 12.12
N MET A 300 13.22 16.05 12.05
CA MET A 300 12.48 15.65 13.26
C MET A 300 13.34 14.77 14.17
N PHE A 301 14.04 13.77 13.60
CA PHE A 301 14.93 12.89 14.36
C PHE A 301 16.12 13.65 14.98
N GLN A 302 16.73 14.57 14.23
CA GLN A 302 17.82 15.40 14.73
C GLN A 302 17.35 16.30 15.87
N LEU A 303 16.20 16.96 15.72
CA LEU A 303 15.63 17.82 16.76
C LEU A 303 15.29 17.00 18.01
N GLU A 304 14.67 15.83 17.85
CA GLU A 304 14.36 14.92 18.95
C GLU A 304 15.63 14.54 19.75
N CYS A 305 16.70 14.15 19.05
CA CYS A 305 17.98 13.83 19.69
C CYS A 305 18.60 15.04 20.39
N LEU A 306 18.48 16.25 19.82
CA LEU A 306 18.95 17.48 20.47
C LEU A 306 18.14 17.80 21.73
N VAL A 307 16.83 17.57 21.72
CA VAL A 307 15.97 17.71 22.91
C VAL A 307 16.34 16.68 23.96
N GLN A 308 16.60 15.43 23.58
CA GLN A 308 17.11 14.40 24.49
C GLN A 308 18.45 14.78 25.12
N ASP A 309 19.39 15.31 24.32
CA ASP A 309 20.73 15.68 24.78
C ASP A 309 20.70 16.93 25.70
N GLN A 310 19.84 17.92 25.44
CA GLN A 310 19.81 19.21 26.15
C GLN A 310 18.72 19.34 27.23
N MET A 311 17.61 18.63 27.08
CA MET A 311 16.41 18.70 27.94
C MET A 311 15.80 17.29 28.14
N PRO A 312 16.53 16.37 28.82
CA PRO A 312 16.15 14.96 28.92
C PRO A 312 14.84 14.71 29.68
N ASP A 313 14.47 15.60 30.60
CA ASP A 313 13.19 15.57 31.31
C ASP A 313 12.02 15.89 30.37
N LEU A 314 12.17 16.92 29.53
CA LEU A 314 11.17 17.27 28.51
C LEU A 314 11.03 16.14 27.48
N TYR A 315 12.15 15.58 27.02
CA TYR A 315 12.16 14.41 26.14
C TYR A 315 11.39 13.22 26.75
N THR A 316 11.66 12.91 28.02
CA THR A 316 10.98 11.82 28.73
C THR A 316 9.48 12.09 28.87
N HIS A 317 9.11 13.35 29.16
CA HIS A 317 7.71 13.76 29.22
C HIS A 317 6.98 13.60 27.88
N PHE A 318 7.59 14.06 26.78
CA PHE A 318 7.05 13.89 25.43
C PHE A 318 6.83 12.41 25.09
N ASN A 319 7.82 11.55 25.36
CA ASN A 319 7.69 10.10 25.14
C ASN A 319 6.59 9.45 25.98
N ASN A 320 6.49 9.81 27.26
CA ASN A 320 5.45 9.28 28.15
C ASN A 320 4.05 9.70 27.71
N MET A 321 3.91 10.89 27.12
CA MET A 321 2.66 11.41 26.58
C MET A 321 2.39 10.95 25.13
N GLY A 322 3.32 10.26 24.47
CA GLY A 322 3.22 9.91 23.04
C GLY A 322 3.20 11.14 22.12
N PHE A 323 3.90 12.21 22.50
CA PHE A 323 3.92 13.48 21.78
C PHE A 323 5.14 13.56 20.85
N ASP A 324 4.94 13.19 19.58
CA ASP A 324 6.02 13.12 18.59
C ASP A 324 6.50 14.52 18.16
N THR A 325 7.81 14.66 17.89
CA THR A 325 8.42 15.90 17.39
C THR A 325 7.74 16.43 16.13
N SER A 326 7.29 15.53 15.25
CA SER A 326 6.59 15.90 14.02
C SER A 326 5.24 16.60 14.26
N MET A 327 4.59 16.41 15.42
CA MET A 327 3.28 17.00 15.73
C MET A 327 3.34 18.53 15.84
N TYR A 328 4.46 19.08 16.32
CA TYR A 328 4.60 20.51 16.55
C TYR A 328 5.67 21.18 15.68
N ALA A 329 6.75 20.47 15.30
CA ALA A 329 7.89 21.08 14.63
C ALA A 329 7.83 21.04 13.10
N SER A 330 6.97 20.20 12.49
CA SER A 330 6.93 20.06 11.02
C SER A 330 6.73 21.39 10.30
N SER A 331 5.82 22.24 10.78
CA SER A 331 5.58 23.58 10.21
C SER A 331 6.79 24.51 10.39
N TRP A 332 7.54 24.40 11.48
CA TRP A 332 8.70 25.25 11.74
C TRP A 332 9.77 25.11 10.66
N PHE A 333 10.07 23.88 10.26
CA PHE A 333 11.04 23.58 9.20
C PHE A 333 10.47 23.87 7.81
N LEU A 334 9.22 23.44 7.55
CA LEU A 334 8.62 23.62 6.24
C LEU A 334 8.27 25.06 5.91
N THR A 335 8.09 25.93 6.89
CA THR A 335 7.70 27.34 6.64
C THR A 335 8.71 28.33 7.21
N LEU A 336 9.84 27.88 7.73
CA LEU A 336 10.84 28.74 8.40
C LEU A 336 10.19 29.64 9.47
N PHE A 337 9.29 29.03 10.27
CA PHE A 337 8.47 29.70 11.29
C PHE A 337 7.48 30.76 10.82
N THR A 338 7.35 31.01 9.51
CA THR A 338 6.47 32.06 8.97
C THR A 338 4.98 31.89 9.30
N THR A 339 4.54 30.65 9.56
CA THR A 339 3.17 30.34 9.99
C THR A 339 2.95 30.43 11.49
N THR A 340 4.02 30.40 12.29
CA THR A 340 3.95 30.33 13.76
C THR A 340 4.28 31.66 14.40
N MET A 341 5.21 32.43 13.82
CA MET A 341 5.70 33.70 14.36
C MET A 341 5.05 34.90 13.67
N PRO A 342 4.91 36.04 14.36
CA PRO A 342 4.61 37.33 13.72
C PRO A 342 5.61 37.67 12.62
N LEU A 343 5.19 38.44 11.61
CA LEU A 343 5.99 38.75 10.42
C LEU A 343 7.33 39.40 10.74
N ASP A 344 7.37 40.33 11.70
CA ASP A 344 8.62 41.00 12.09
C ASP A 344 9.66 40.02 12.62
N ILE A 345 9.22 39.03 13.39
CA ILE A 345 10.09 37.96 13.90
C ILE A 345 10.45 36.98 12.78
N ALA A 346 9.50 36.62 11.91
CA ALA A 346 9.76 35.77 10.76
C ALA A 346 10.80 36.39 9.80
N ASN A 347 10.73 37.71 9.57
CA ASN A 347 11.75 38.46 8.82
C ASN A 347 13.13 38.34 9.49
N ARG A 348 13.20 38.49 10.82
CA ARG A 348 14.45 38.35 11.58
C ARG A 348 14.98 36.91 11.56
N ILE A 349 14.12 35.90 11.56
CA ILE A 349 14.50 34.50 11.39
C ILE A 349 15.06 34.29 9.98
N MET A 350 14.42 34.84 8.94
CA MET A 350 14.90 34.79 7.56
C MET A 350 16.27 35.48 7.40
N ASP A 351 16.47 36.65 8.02
CA ASP A 351 17.76 37.35 8.06
C ASP A 351 18.89 36.40 8.50
N CYS A 352 18.71 35.73 9.66
CA CYS A 352 19.70 34.81 10.22
C CYS A 352 19.81 33.49 9.43
N PHE A 353 18.69 32.96 8.93
CA PHE A 353 18.65 31.76 8.08
C PHE A 353 19.49 31.93 6.81
N LEU A 354 19.47 33.11 6.19
CA LEU A 354 20.26 33.42 5.00
C LEU A 354 21.78 33.41 5.25
N VAL A 355 22.23 33.48 6.51
CA VAL A 355 23.66 33.46 6.89
C VAL A 355 24.10 32.12 7.48
N GLU A 356 23.24 31.49 8.27
CA GLU A 356 23.57 30.28 9.05
C GLU A 356 22.92 29.01 8.50
N GLY A 357 21.95 29.15 7.59
CA GLY A 357 21.23 28.05 6.97
C GLY A 357 20.31 27.31 7.94
N MET A 358 20.05 26.02 7.63
CA MET A 358 19.12 25.18 8.37
C MET A 358 19.49 25.00 9.85
N ASP A 359 20.78 25.10 10.18
CA ASP A 359 21.27 25.03 11.56
C ASP A 359 20.60 26.08 12.45
N PHE A 360 20.32 27.28 11.93
CA PHE A 360 19.64 28.31 12.71
C PHE A 360 18.19 27.96 13.04
N ILE A 361 17.50 27.23 12.16
CA ILE A 361 16.14 26.75 12.42
C ILE A 361 16.13 25.79 13.60
N PHE A 362 17.12 24.89 13.69
CA PHE A 362 17.32 24.05 14.88
C PHE A 362 17.61 24.89 16.13
N CYS A 363 18.46 25.91 16.04
CA CYS A 363 18.75 26.80 17.17
C CYS A 363 17.48 27.49 17.70
N ILE A 364 16.63 28.02 16.81
CA ILE A 364 15.35 28.63 17.19
C ILE A 364 14.40 27.58 17.79
N SER A 365 14.27 26.39 17.20
CA SER A 365 13.45 25.31 17.75
C SER A 365 13.87 24.95 19.18
N ILE A 366 15.16 24.80 19.43
CA ILE A 366 15.70 24.52 20.77
C ILE A 366 15.47 25.70 21.72
N ALA A 367 15.68 26.94 21.28
CA ALA A 367 15.45 28.11 22.11
C ALA A 367 13.99 28.25 22.54
N ILE A 368 13.03 27.95 21.67
CA ILE A 368 11.59 27.92 22.00
C ILE A 368 11.33 26.86 23.06
N LEU A 369 11.85 25.63 22.87
CA LEU A 369 11.65 24.52 23.79
C LEU A 369 12.31 24.76 25.16
N GLN A 370 13.51 25.35 25.19
CA GLN A 370 14.20 25.71 26.44
C GLN A 370 13.40 26.72 27.26
N GLN A 371 12.85 27.74 26.60
CA GLN A 371 12.05 28.78 27.27
C GLN A 371 10.68 28.26 27.72
N ALA A 372 10.08 27.35 26.95
CA ALA A 372 8.78 26.74 27.24
C ALA A 372 8.86 25.53 28.18
N ARG A 373 10.07 25.04 28.52
CA ARG A 373 10.30 23.76 29.22
C ARG A 373 9.44 23.57 30.46
N ILE A 374 9.39 24.58 31.35
CA ILE A 374 8.66 24.48 32.63
C ILE A 374 7.15 24.41 32.40
N GLU A 375 6.64 25.13 31.40
CA GLU A 375 5.21 25.16 31.03
C GLU A 375 4.81 23.83 30.38
N LEU A 376 5.60 23.35 29.41
CA LEU A 376 5.35 22.09 28.70
C LEU A 376 5.35 20.85 29.62
N LEU A 377 6.23 20.80 30.62
CA LEU A 377 6.29 19.71 31.60
C LEU A 377 5.01 19.56 32.44
N ARG A 378 4.14 20.58 32.48
CA ARG A 378 2.88 20.56 33.24
C ARG A 378 1.66 20.22 32.39
N LEU A 379 1.83 20.15 31.07
CA LEU A 379 0.74 19.96 30.12
C LEU A 379 0.66 18.50 29.66
N ASP A 380 -0.55 18.08 29.32
CA ASP A 380 -0.80 16.83 28.60
C ASP A 380 -0.62 17.03 27.07
N MET A 381 -0.86 15.98 26.28
CA MET A 381 -0.69 16.02 24.82
C MET A 381 -1.50 17.16 24.16
N GLU A 382 -2.76 17.33 24.53
CA GLU A 382 -3.64 18.38 23.98
C GLU A 382 -3.19 19.78 24.42
N GLY A 383 -2.82 19.94 25.68
CA GLY A 383 -2.29 21.19 26.24
C GLY A 383 -0.99 21.61 25.53
N MET A 384 -0.06 20.69 25.31
CA MET A 384 1.18 20.96 24.58
C MET A 384 0.91 21.38 23.14
N LEU A 385 -0.01 20.71 22.44
CA LEU A 385 -0.36 21.09 21.07
C LEU A 385 -0.96 22.51 21.00
N LYS A 386 -1.87 22.83 21.93
CA LYS A 386 -2.47 24.16 22.04
C LYS A 386 -1.44 25.24 22.37
N TYR A 387 -0.46 24.93 23.22
CA TYR A 387 0.65 25.81 23.55
C TYR A 387 1.43 26.21 22.29
N PHE A 388 1.86 25.23 21.48
CA PHE A 388 2.61 25.50 20.26
C PHE A 388 1.80 26.23 19.18
N GLN A 389 0.47 26.03 19.14
CA GLN A 389 -0.40 26.67 18.15
C GLN A 389 -0.75 28.13 18.48
N ARG A 390 -0.76 28.53 19.77
CA ARG A 390 -1.24 29.85 20.19
C ARG A 390 -0.26 30.60 21.07
N GLU A 391 0.16 30.00 22.17
CA GLU A 391 0.91 30.69 23.22
C GLU A 391 2.33 31.04 22.78
N VAL A 392 2.95 30.22 21.93
CA VAL A 392 4.27 30.54 21.34
C VAL A 392 4.25 31.87 20.57
N ARG A 393 3.20 32.11 19.77
CA ARG A 393 3.06 33.36 19.01
C ARG A 393 2.90 34.56 19.93
N GLU A 394 2.00 34.45 20.91
CA GLU A 394 1.68 35.51 21.87
C GLU A 394 2.89 35.85 22.77
N ARG A 395 3.72 34.85 23.12
CA ARG A 395 4.90 35.02 23.99
C ARG A 395 5.97 35.93 23.36
N TYR A 396 6.29 35.71 22.08
CA TYR A 396 7.41 36.41 21.44
C TYR A 396 7.00 37.72 20.77
N GLU A 397 5.70 38.03 20.67
CA GLU A 397 5.20 39.30 20.13
C GLU A 397 5.78 40.52 20.86
N PHE A 398 6.07 40.40 22.16
CA PHE A 398 6.62 41.49 22.99
C PHE A 398 8.08 41.31 23.41
N ASP A 399 8.68 40.14 23.21
CA ASP A 399 10.05 39.83 23.65
C ASP A 399 10.79 38.95 22.62
N ALA A 400 10.90 39.46 21.40
CA ALA A 400 11.64 38.80 20.33
C ALA A 400 13.15 38.74 20.62
N ASP A 401 13.71 39.75 21.29
CA ASP A 401 15.15 39.86 21.55
C ASP A 401 15.66 38.73 22.46
N LEU A 402 14.86 38.32 23.46
CA LEU A 402 15.20 37.15 24.28
C LEU A 402 15.28 35.87 23.45
N LEU A 403 14.34 35.65 22.52
CA LEU A 403 14.36 34.49 21.63
C LEU A 403 15.66 34.41 20.82
N PHE A 404 16.04 35.52 20.17
CA PHE A 404 17.27 35.57 19.40
C PHE A 404 18.52 35.46 20.27
N THR A 405 18.51 36.03 21.48
CA THR A 405 19.62 35.93 22.43
C THR A 405 19.85 34.47 22.85
N VAL A 406 18.78 33.75 23.20
CA VAL A 406 18.88 32.32 23.57
C VAL A 406 19.26 31.48 22.35
N ALA A 407 18.66 31.70 21.19
CA ALA A 407 18.97 30.95 19.98
C ALA A 407 20.44 31.09 19.55
N ASN A 408 21.03 32.28 19.66
CA ASN A 408 22.44 32.51 19.38
C ASN A 408 23.39 31.82 20.37
N GLN A 409 22.91 31.40 21.54
CA GLN A 409 23.70 30.66 22.54
C GLN A 409 23.61 29.14 22.34
N VAL A 410 22.68 28.64 21.51
CA VAL A 410 22.54 27.21 21.24
C VAL A 410 23.72 26.73 20.40
N GLN A 411 24.50 25.79 20.94
CA GLN A 411 25.66 25.23 20.26
C GLN A 411 25.32 23.91 19.57
N LEU A 412 25.22 23.94 18.23
CA LEU A 412 25.05 22.74 17.41
C LEU A 412 26.40 22.15 17.03
N ASN A 413 26.67 20.92 17.51
CA ASN A 413 27.89 20.23 17.15
C ASN A 413 27.75 19.59 15.76
N ALA A 414 28.40 20.18 14.75
CA ALA A 414 28.35 19.70 13.36
C ALA A 414 28.75 18.21 13.20
N LYS A 415 29.69 17.69 14.02
CA LYS A 415 30.05 16.27 13.98
C LYS A 415 28.92 15.38 14.51
N ARG A 416 28.22 15.85 15.56
CA ARG A 416 27.05 15.16 16.12
C ARG A 416 25.91 15.14 15.10
N MET A 417 25.60 16.27 14.46
CA MET A 417 24.54 16.37 13.44
C MET A 417 24.77 15.41 12.27
N LYS A 418 25.99 15.36 11.73
CA LYS A 418 26.36 14.40 10.66
C LYS A 418 26.28 12.94 11.10
N ARG A 419 26.59 12.65 12.37
CA ARG A 419 26.44 11.30 12.92
C ARG A 419 24.96 10.92 13.02
N LEU A 420 24.12 11.81 13.54
CA LEU A 420 22.67 11.60 13.62
C LEU A 420 22.05 11.40 12.23
N GLU A 421 22.52 12.15 11.23
CA GLU A 421 22.13 11.95 9.83
C GLU A 421 22.47 10.55 9.33
N LYS A 422 23.71 10.10 9.52
CA LYS A 422 24.11 8.73 9.14
C LYS A 422 23.29 7.67 9.88
N ASP A 423 23.07 7.86 11.18
CA ASP A 423 22.31 6.93 12.02
C ASP A 423 20.84 6.84 11.54
N TYR A 424 20.22 7.99 11.20
CA TYR A 424 18.87 8.07 10.64
C TYR A 424 18.77 7.38 9.28
N LEU A 425 19.67 7.68 8.34
CA LEU A 425 19.64 7.08 7.02
C LEU A 425 19.85 5.56 7.08
N THR A 426 20.71 5.09 7.99
CA THR A 426 20.91 3.65 8.24
C THR A 426 19.63 3.01 8.78
N LYS A 427 19.00 3.63 9.79
CA LYS A 427 17.74 3.17 10.37
C LYS A 427 16.62 3.12 9.31
N ARG A 428 16.48 4.19 8.51
CA ARG A 428 15.49 4.30 7.45
C ARG A 428 15.70 3.28 6.33
N THR A 429 16.95 3.02 5.93
CA THR A 429 17.28 2.00 4.93
C THR A 429 16.91 0.62 5.43
N LYS A 430 17.26 0.29 6.68
CA LYS A 430 16.88 -0.98 7.33
C LYS A 430 15.37 -1.13 7.43
N GLU A 431 14.64 -0.08 7.82
CA GLU A 431 13.18 -0.09 7.89
C GLU A 431 12.53 -0.30 6.50
N GLN A 432 13.10 0.30 5.45
CA GLN A 432 12.63 0.11 4.08
C GLN A 432 12.90 -1.33 3.59
N GLU A 433 14.08 -1.89 3.89
CA GLU A 433 14.42 -3.30 3.62
C GLU A 433 13.46 -4.25 4.37
N GLU A 434 13.23 -4.02 5.66
CA GLU A 434 12.27 -4.77 6.47
C GLU A 434 10.85 -4.65 5.94
N ALA A 435 10.42 -3.46 5.47
CA ALA A 435 9.11 -3.26 4.89
C ALA A 435 8.94 -3.97 3.53
N VAL A 436 9.98 -3.97 2.69
CA VAL A 436 10.02 -4.72 1.43
C VAL A 436 9.96 -6.23 1.70
N GLU A 437 10.77 -6.72 2.63
CA GLU A 437 10.76 -8.13 3.04
C GLU A 437 9.42 -8.52 3.66
N LEU A 438 8.81 -7.66 4.49
CA LEU A 438 7.48 -7.89 5.04
C LEU A 438 6.40 -7.95 3.95
N ARG A 439 6.48 -7.11 2.90
CA ARG A 439 5.57 -7.19 1.74
C ARG A 439 5.76 -8.47 0.94
N ARG A 440 7.01 -8.89 0.73
CA ARG A 440 7.34 -10.17 0.09
C ARG A 440 6.77 -11.35 0.88
N LEU A 441 7.06 -11.42 2.18
CA LEU A 441 6.55 -12.47 3.08
C LEU A 441 5.02 -12.46 3.17
N ARG A 442 4.36 -11.29 3.16
CA ARG A 442 2.89 -11.20 3.10
C ARG A 442 2.32 -11.78 1.80
N THR A 443 2.99 -11.53 0.66
CA THR A 443 2.59 -12.06 -0.65
C THR A 443 2.79 -13.57 -0.70
N GLU A 444 3.93 -14.06 -0.24
CA GLU A 444 4.23 -15.49 -0.15
C GLU A 444 3.27 -16.22 0.80
N ASN A 445 3.03 -15.69 2.00
CA ASN A 445 2.03 -16.25 2.93
C ASN A 445 0.62 -16.28 2.33
N ARG A 446 0.24 -15.29 1.52
CA ARG A 446 -1.03 -15.29 0.80
C ARG A 446 -1.10 -16.43 -0.22
N LEU A 447 -0.04 -16.65 -0.98
CA LEU A 447 0.03 -17.76 -1.96
C LEU A 447 0.03 -19.13 -1.26
N LEU A 448 0.77 -19.27 -0.17
CA LEU A 448 0.80 -20.50 0.64
C LEU A 448 -0.58 -20.82 1.22
N ARG A 449 -1.32 -19.82 1.72
CA ARG A 449 -2.71 -20.00 2.17
C ARG A 449 -3.62 -20.47 1.04
N GLN A 450 -3.55 -19.85 -0.14
CA GLN A 450 -4.30 -20.29 -1.32
C GLN A 450 -3.96 -21.74 -1.71
N ARG A 451 -2.69 -22.13 -1.57
CA ARG A 451 -2.25 -23.51 -1.84
C ARG A 451 -2.78 -24.49 -0.80
N ILE A 452 -2.80 -24.13 0.48
CA ILE A 452 -3.42 -24.93 1.54
C ILE A 452 -4.91 -25.09 1.27
N ASP A 453 -5.64 -24.01 1.00
CA ASP A 453 -7.08 -24.06 0.69
C ASP A 453 -7.37 -24.98 -0.52
N TYR A 454 -6.52 -24.92 -1.55
CA TYR A 454 -6.62 -25.81 -2.72
C TYR A 454 -6.39 -27.28 -2.34
N LEU A 455 -5.34 -27.58 -1.58
CA LEU A 455 -5.01 -28.94 -1.15
C LEU A 455 -6.05 -29.50 -0.18
N GLU A 456 -6.62 -28.68 0.70
CA GLU A 456 -7.72 -29.04 1.59
C GLU A 456 -8.97 -29.41 0.77
N ALA A 457 -9.34 -28.60 -0.23
CA ALA A 457 -10.44 -28.90 -1.14
C ALA A 457 -10.20 -30.18 -1.95
N GLU A 458 -8.98 -30.39 -2.47
CA GLU A 458 -8.60 -31.61 -3.18
C GLU A 458 -8.66 -32.85 -2.26
N SER A 459 -8.16 -32.74 -1.03
CA SER A 459 -8.18 -33.81 -0.03
C SER A 459 -9.61 -34.19 0.39
N SER A 460 -10.49 -33.19 0.56
CA SER A 460 -11.91 -33.42 0.84
C SER A 460 -12.59 -34.12 -0.33
N ALA A 461 -12.32 -33.70 -1.57
CA ALA A 461 -12.88 -34.33 -2.76
C ALA A 461 -12.38 -35.78 -2.94
N LEU A 462 -11.12 -36.08 -2.61
CA LEU A 462 -10.59 -37.44 -2.61
C LEU A 462 -11.22 -38.31 -1.51
N ALA A 463 -11.40 -37.76 -0.30
CA ALA A 463 -12.08 -38.44 0.79
C ALA A 463 -13.55 -38.77 0.40
N ASP A 464 -14.27 -37.83 -0.20
CA ASP A 464 -15.64 -38.06 -0.69
C ASP A 464 -15.70 -39.15 -1.77
N ARG A 465 -14.74 -39.17 -2.70
CA ARG A 465 -14.64 -40.24 -3.71
C ARG A 465 -14.35 -41.60 -3.09
N LEU A 466 -13.48 -41.66 -2.08
CA LEU A 466 -13.16 -42.90 -1.36
C LEU A 466 -14.39 -43.41 -0.60
N VAL A 467 -15.07 -42.54 0.15
CA VAL A 467 -16.30 -42.88 0.87
C VAL A 467 -17.38 -43.36 -0.10
N LYS A 468 -17.60 -42.63 -1.21
CA LYS A 468 -18.54 -43.04 -2.25
C LYS A 468 -18.17 -44.40 -2.86
N GLY A 469 -16.88 -44.64 -3.10
CA GLY A 469 -16.36 -45.92 -3.57
C GLY A 469 -16.63 -47.07 -2.59
N GLN A 470 -16.39 -46.86 -1.29
CA GLN A 470 -16.68 -47.88 -0.27
C GLN A 470 -18.18 -48.12 -0.08
N VAL A 471 -19.00 -47.07 -0.13
CA VAL A 471 -20.47 -47.19 -0.09
C VAL A 471 -20.98 -47.99 -1.29
N ASN A 472 -20.47 -47.71 -2.50
CA ASN A 472 -20.82 -48.49 -3.69
C ASN A 472 -20.43 -49.97 -3.54
N LEU A 473 -19.21 -50.26 -3.07
CA LEU A 473 -18.76 -51.65 -2.84
C LEU A 473 -19.61 -52.37 -1.77
N ALA A 474 -19.98 -51.66 -0.69
CA ALA A 474 -20.87 -52.20 0.33
C ALA A 474 -22.27 -52.51 -0.24
N GLN A 475 -22.80 -51.61 -1.09
CA GLN A 475 -24.09 -51.80 -1.76
C GLN A 475 -24.05 -52.97 -2.76
N GLU A 476 -22.98 -53.12 -3.52
CA GLU A 476 -22.77 -54.25 -4.44
C GLU A 476 -22.67 -55.58 -3.67
N ALA A 477 -21.98 -55.60 -2.52
CA ALA A 477 -21.91 -56.78 -1.66
C ALA A 477 -23.27 -57.15 -1.05
N GLU A 478 -24.06 -56.17 -0.61
CA GLU A 478 -25.45 -56.37 -0.15
C GLU A 478 -26.33 -56.93 -1.27
N ASN A 479 -26.22 -56.36 -2.48
CA ASN A 479 -26.95 -56.85 -3.66
C ASN A 479 -26.55 -58.29 -4.01
N TYR A 480 -25.26 -58.64 -3.94
CA TYR A 480 -24.78 -60.01 -4.17
C TYR A 480 -25.35 -60.99 -3.14
N ILE A 481 -25.39 -60.62 -1.86
CA ILE A 481 -26.00 -61.43 -0.79
C ILE A 481 -27.50 -61.61 -1.05
N ASN A 482 -28.21 -60.55 -1.45
CA ASN A 482 -29.64 -60.62 -1.77
C ASN A 482 -29.91 -61.56 -2.96
N ILE A 483 -29.15 -61.42 -4.05
CA ILE A 483 -29.26 -62.31 -5.22
C ILE A 483 -28.94 -63.77 -4.84
N ALA A 484 -27.90 -64.00 -4.03
CA ALA A 484 -27.57 -65.34 -3.56
C ALA A 484 -28.69 -65.95 -2.70
N HIS A 485 -29.36 -65.13 -1.88
CA HIS A 485 -30.50 -65.55 -1.07
C HIS A 485 -31.72 -65.90 -1.95
N GLU A 486 -32.02 -65.09 -2.96
CA GLU A 486 -33.07 -65.36 -3.94
C GLU A 486 -32.80 -66.62 -4.76
N LEU A 487 -31.55 -66.82 -5.21
CA LEU A 487 -31.12 -68.04 -5.90
C LEU A 487 -31.28 -69.27 -5.03
N ASN A 488 -30.95 -69.19 -3.74
CA ASN A 488 -31.16 -70.32 -2.83
C ASN A 488 -32.65 -70.64 -2.65
N LYS A 489 -33.50 -69.60 -2.50
CA LYS A 489 -34.95 -69.77 -2.43
C LYS A 489 -35.53 -70.39 -3.71
N LEU A 490 -35.07 -69.95 -4.88
CA LEU A 490 -35.43 -70.55 -6.18
C LEU A 490 -34.98 -72.01 -6.29
N ARG A 491 -33.78 -72.32 -5.78
CA ARG A 491 -33.26 -73.69 -5.73
C ARG A 491 -34.11 -74.60 -4.85
N ASP A 492 -34.51 -74.13 -3.67
CA ASP A 492 -35.38 -74.87 -2.76
C ASP A 492 -36.76 -75.10 -3.40
N MET A 493 -37.35 -74.07 -4.02
CA MET A 493 -38.61 -74.20 -4.76
C MET A 493 -38.49 -75.17 -5.94
N ASN A 494 -37.39 -75.13 -6.71
CA ASN A 494 -37.17 -76.05 -7.81
C ASN A 494 -37.02 -77.50 -7.32
N SER A 495 -36.34 -77.71 -6.19
CA SER A 495 -36.25 -79.01 -5.53
C SER A 495 -37.61 -79.51 -5.07
N ASP A 496 -38.45 -78.64 -4.51
CA ASP A 496 -39.81 -78.98 -4.09
C ASP A 496 -40.72 -79.32 -5.28
N VAL A 497 -40.61 -78.57 -6.38
CA VAL A 497 -41.33 -78.85 -7.63
C VAL A 497 -40.87 -80.18 -8.21
N HIS A 498 -39.56 -80.46 -8.25
CA HIS A 498 -39.03 -81.75 -8.67
C HIS A 498 -39.58 -82.91 -7.83
N ARG A 499 -39.62 -82.75 -6.50
CA ARG A 499 -40.19 -83.76 -5.59
C ARG A 499 -41.69 -83.98 -5.84
N LYS A 500 -42.45 -82.92 -6.09
CA LYS A 500 -43.88 -83.02 -6.46
C LYS A 500 -44.07 -83.69 -7.81
N LEU A 501 -43.18 -83.41 -8.77
CA LEU A 501 -43.17 -84.01 -10.10
C LEU A 501 -42.90 -85.51 -10.01
N GLU A 502 -41.90 -85.93 -9.22
CA GLU A 502 -41.62 -87.35 -8.96
C GLU A 502 -42.82 -88.05 -8.31
N GLY A 503 -43.46 -87.42 -7.31
CA GLY A 503 -44.68 -87.94 -6.70
C GLY A 503 -45.84 -88.08 -7.69
N ALA A 504 -46.01 -87.10 -8.58
CA ALA A 504 -47.01 -87.15 -9.65
C ALA A 504 -46.70 -88.26 -10.67
N TYR A 505 -45.43 -88.44 -11.05
CA TYR A 505 -45.02 -89.54 -11.93
C TYR A 505 -45.27 -90.91 -11.31
N GLU A 506 -45.01 -91.09 -10.01
CA GLU A 506 -45.29 -92.34 -9.32
C GLU A 506 -46.81 -92.59 -9.24
N THR A 507 -47.59 -91.55 -8.95
CA THR A 507 -49.07 -91.62 -8.95
C THR A 507 -49.61 -91.97 -10.34
N ILE A 508 -49.05 -91.36 -11.40
CA ILE A 508 -49.40 -91.70 -12.79
C ILE A 508 -49.03 -93.15 -13.06
N ARG A 509 -47.88 -93.63 -12.60
CA ARG A 509 -47.46 -95.03 -12.77
C ARG A 509 -48.40 -96.01 -12.08
N GLU A 510 -48.84 -95.71 -10.87
CA GLU A 510 -49.84 -96.48 -10.11
C GLU A 510 -51.20 -96.49 -10.84
N LEU A 511 -51.71 -95.32 -11.23
CA LEU A 511 -52.97 -95.20 -11.98
C LEU A 511 -52.88 -95.87 -13.36
N SER A 512 -51.73 -95.81 -14.02
CA SER A 512 -51.46 -96.50 -15.30
C SER A 512 -51.44 -98.01 -15.16
N SER A 513 -51.02 -98.52 -14.00
CA SER A 513 -51.07 -99.95 -13.69
C SER A 513 -52.49 -100.42 -13.34
N ALA A 514 -53.31 -99.55 -12.74
CA ALA A 514 -54.69 -99.85 -12.34
C ALA A 514 -55.72 -99.64 -13.47
N ARG A 515 -55.44 -98.80 -14.47
CA ARG A 515 -56.39 -98.43 -15.54
C ARG A 515 -56.23 -99.24 -16.83
N ARG A 516 -55.42 -100.31 -16.85
CA ARG A 516 -55.12 -101.06 -18.08
C ARG A 516 -56.20 -102.10 -18.50
N ASP A 517 -57.31 -102.19 -17.75
CA ASP A 517 -58.55 -102.91 -18.14
C ASP A 517 -59.72 -101.93 -18.29
N ASN A 518 -59.76 -101.17 -19.39
CA ASN A 518 -60.96 -100.72 -20.12
C ASN A 518 -60.68 -99.48 -20.99
N ILE A 519 -60.86 -99.67 -22.30
CA ILE A 519 -61.56 -98.77 -23.24
C ILE A 519 -60.87 -97.41 -23.48
N MET A 520 -60.11 -97.29 -24.57
CA MET A 520 -60.49 -96.83 -25.93
C MET A 520 -60.78 -95.32 -26.06
N ASP A 521 -59.99 -94.72 -26.96
CA ASP A 521 -60.22 -93.56 -27.83
C ASP A 521 -60.67 -92.22 -27.24
N THR A 522 -59.79 -91.22 -27.36
CA THR A 522 -60.05 -90.01 -28.18
C THR A 522 -58.76 -89.19 -28.29
N GLY A 523 -58.25 -89.09 -29.51
CA GLY A 523 -57.17 -88.18 -29.86
C GLY A 523 -57.69 -86.76 -30.07
N THR A 524 -56.97 -85.78 -29.55
CA THR A 524 -57.14 -84.37 -29.88
C THR A 524 -55.85 -83.88 -30.52
N GLN A 525 -55.96 -83.50 -31.79
CA GLN A 525 -54.90 -82.96 -32.61
C GLN A 525 -54.39 -81.64 -32.00
N VAL A 526 -53.08 -81.57 -31.80
CA VAL A 526 -52.36 -80.30 -31.61
C VAL A 526 -52.19 -79.71 -33.00
N ASP A 527 -52.68 -78.49 -33.18
CA ASP A 527 -52.59 -77.73 -34.43
C ASP A 527 -51.12 -77.43 -34.75
N ASP A 528 -50.64 -77.93 -35.89
CA ASP A 528 -49.30 -77.68 -36.41
C ASP A 528 -48.99 -76.17 -36.51
N THR A 529 -50.01 -75.31 -36.61
CA THR A 529 -49.85 -73.85 -36.68
C THR A 529 -49.35 -73.25 -35.37
N SER A 530 -49.87 -73.70 -34.22
CA SER A 530 -49.41 -73.22 -32.89
C SER A 530 -47.98 -73.68 -32.58
N MET A 531 -47.62 -74.89 -33.02
CA MET A 531 -46.28 -75.42 -32.83
C MET A 531 -45.26 -74.68 -33.71
N ILE A 532 -45.63 -74.36 -34.96
CA ILE A 532 -44.81 -73.56 -35.85
C ILE A 532 -44.65 -72.13 -35.29
N GLU A 533 -45.71 -71.49 -34.80
CA GLU A 533 -45.61 -70.16 -34.17
C GLU A 533 -44.70 -70.16 -32.94
N HIS A 534 -44.77 -71.19 -32.09
CA HIS A 534 -43.90 -71.32 -30.93
C HIS A 534 -42.43 -71.55 -31.33
N ILE A 535 -42.17 -72.39 -32.33
CA ILE A 535 -40.83 -72.59 -32.89
C ILE A 535 -40.30 -71.27 -33.49
N HIS A 536 -41.14 -70.51 -34.20
CA HIS A 536 -40.75 -69.23 -34.80
C HIS A 536 -40.48 -68.16 -33.73
N SER A 537 -41.25 -68.13 -32.65
CA SER A 537 -41.02 -67.26 -31.49
C SER A 537 -39.69 -67.57 -30.80
N LEU A 538 -39.38 -68.86 -30.60
CA LEU A 538 -38.10 -69.28 -30.01
C LEU A 538 -36.91 -68.98 -30.93
N GLN A 539 -37.08 -69.11 -32.25
CA GLN A 539 -36.05 -68.72 -33.22
C GLN A 539 -35.80 -67.20 -33.22
N GLN A 540 -36.84 -66.39 -33.10
CA GLN A 540 -36.73 -64.94 -33.00
C GLN A 540 -36.02 -64.51 -31.70
N GLU A 541 -36.38 -65.07 -30.55
CA GLU A 541 -35.70 -64.81 -29.27
C GLU A 541 -34.22 -65.23 -29.32
N LEU A 542 -33.89 -66.33 -29.98
CA LEU A 542 -32.51 -66.79 -30.15
C LEU A 542 -31.68 -65.79 -30.98
N ILE A 543 -32.26 -65.25 -32.06
CA ILE A 543 -31.61 -64.23 -32.91
C ILE A 543 -31.40 -62.94 -32.09
N GLU A 544 -32.40 -62.49 -31.35
CA GLU A 544 -32.33 -61.28 -30.51
C GLU A 544 -31.38 -61.43 -29.31
N ALA A 545 -31.20 -62.63 -28.78
CA ALA A 545 -30.20 -62.92 -27.77
C ALA A 545 -28.77 -62.87 -28.35
N HIS A 546 -28.57 -63.44 -29.56
CA HIS A 546 -27.28 -63.41 -30.24
C HIS A 546 -26.86 -62.00 -30.67
N THR A 547 -27.78 -61.15 -31.14
CA THR A 547 -27.47 -59.75 -31.48
C THR A 547 -27.11 -58.93 -30.23
N ARG A 548 -27.88 -59.07 -29.13
CA ARG A 548 -27.53 -58.43 -27.85
C ARG A 548 -26.16 -58.88 -27.31
N GLN A 549 -25.84 -60.16 -27.44
CA GLN A 549 -24.52 -60.66 -27.06
C GLN A 549 -23.41 -60.04 -27.93
N ALA A 550 -23.60 -59.97 -29.25
CA ALA A 550 -22.64 -59.34 -30.17
C ALA A 550 -22.41 -57.84 -29.87
N ASP A 551 -23.48 -57.10 -29.57
CA ASP A 551 -23.38 -55.69 -29.18
C ASP A 551 -22.65 -55.49 -27.84
N SER A 552 -22.91 -56.37 -26.86
CA SER A 552 -22.19 -56.36 -25.59
C SER A 552 -20.69 -56.69 -25.74
N GLU A 553 -20.33 -57.57 -26.68
CA GLU A 553 -18.93 -57.88 -26.99
C GLU A 553 -18.22 -56.72 -27.70
N ASN A 554 -18.92 -55.99 -28.59
CA ASN A 554 -18.36 -54.81 -29.26
C ASN A 554 -18.11 -53.67 -28.28
N THR A 555 -19.08 -53.35 -27.41
CA THR A 555 -18.90 -52.32 -26.37
C THR A 555 -17.78 -52.67 -25.39
N LEU A 556 -17.60 -53.96 -25.04
CA LEU A 556 -16.47 -54.41 -24.24
C LEU A 556 -15.11 -54.25 -24.95
N ARG A 557 -15.04 -54.48 -26.28
CA ARG A 557 -13.82 -54.25 -27.06
C ARG A 557 -13.44 -52.77 -27.11
N ASP A 558 -14.41 -51.88 -27.34
CA ASP A 558 -14.17 -50.43 -27.39
C ASP A 558 -13.72 -49.89 -26.02
N ALA A 559 -14.34 -50.35 -24.93
CA ALA A 559 -13.92 -50.00 -23.58
C ALA A 559 -12.47 -50.47 -23.28
N LYS A 560 -12.09 -51.67 -23.71
CA LYS A 560 -10.72 -52.19 -23.56
C LYS A 560 -9.69 -51.39 -24.36
N LEU A 561 -10.01 -51.00 -25.59
CA LEU A 561 -9.16 -50.11 -26.40
C LEU A 561 -8.97 -48.77 -25.70
N ARG A 562 -10.04 -48.18 -25.16
CA ARG A 562 -9.97 -46.89 -24.46
C ARG A 562 -9.13 -46.97 -23.17
N VAL A 563 -9.25 -48.06 -22.42
CA VAL A 563 -8.39 -48.31 -21.24
C VAL A 563 -6.93 -48.41 -21.66
N SER A 564 -6.62 -49.15 -22.73
CA SER A 564 -5.23 -49.28 -23.23
C SER A 564 -4.64 -47.94 -23.70
N GLU A 565 -5.43 -47.09 -24.37
CA GLU A 565 -5.01 -45.73 -24.74
C GLU A 565 -4.71 -44.86 -23.52
N LEU A 566 -5.58 -44.90 -22.50
CA LEU A 566 -5.39 -44.15 -21.26
C LEU A 566 -4.18 -44.64 -20.47
N GLU A 567 -3.95 -45.96 -20.42
CA GLU A 567 -2.76 -46.55 -19.82
C GLU A 567 -1.47 -46.09 -20.53
N MET A 568 -1.46 -46.07 -21.87
CA MET A 568 -0.32 -45.55 -22.65
C MET A 568 -0.10 -44.04 -22.44
N ALA A 569 -1.16 -43.23 -22.37
CA ALA A 569 -1.06 -41.81 -22.09
C ALA A 569 -0.52 -41.54 -20.67
N ASN A 570 -0.99 -42.29 -19.68
CA ASN A 570 -0.54 -42.17 -18.29
C ASN A 570 0.93 -42.59 -18.14
N LYS A 571 1.35 -43.63 -18.87
CA LYS A 571 2.76 -44.06 -18.91
C LYS A 571 3.68 -42.98 -19.51
N ARG A 572 3.23 -42.28 -20.57
CA ARG A 572 3.97 -41.13 -21.14
C ARG A 572 4.08 -39.94 -20.18
N LEU A 573 3.05 -39.70 -19.36
CA LEU A 573 3.09 -38.65 -18.34
C LEU A 573 4.03 -39.00 -17.17
N LEU A 574 4.15 -40.28 -16.83
CA LEU A 574 5.07 -40.77 -15.80
C LEU A 574 6.54 -40.82 -16.25
N GLU A 575 6.81 -40.95 -17.56
CA GLU A 575 8.16 -41.00 -18.12
C GLU A 575 8.76 -39.60 -18.38
N ASN A 576 7.97 -38.52 -18.36
CA ASN A 576 8.48 -37.16 -18.43
C ASN A 576 8.99 -36.72 -17.04
N GLU A 577 10.27 -36.36 -16.94
CA GLU A 577 10.80 -35.74 -15.72
C GLU A 577 9.99 -34.47 -15.38
N PRO A 578 9.63 -34.24 -14.09
CA PRO A 578 8.98 -33.01 -13.68
C PRO A 578 9.85 -31.81 -14.06
N SER A 579 9.27 -30.73 -14.60
CA SER A 579 10.05 -29.49 -14.81
C SER A 579 10.67 -29.03 -13.50
N GLU A 580 11.80 -28.31 -13.55
CA GLU A 580 12.54 -27.84 -12.35
C GLU A 580 11.61 -27.20 -11.30
N ASP A 581 10.56 -26.52 -11.74
CA ASP A 581 9.54 -25.91 -10.86
C ASP A 581 8.79 -26.94 -10.00
N VAL A 582 8.44 -28.10 -10.56
CA VAL A 582 7.70 -29.15 -9.83
C VAL A 582 8.62 -29.87 -8.85
N ALA A 583 9.89 -30.08 -9.20
CA ALA A 583 10.89 -30.65 -8.29
C ALA A 583 11.14 -29.73 -7.08
N GLY A 584 11.27 -28.41 -7.32
CA GLY A 584 11.39 -27.42 -6.25
C GLY A 584 10.16 -27.42 -5.32
N LEU A 585 8.95 -27.47 -5.88
CA LEU A 585 7.71 -27.56 -5.08
C LEU A 585 7.61 -28.86 -4.28
N GLN A 586 8.15 -29.98 -4.78
CA GLN A 586 8.20 -31.24 -4.03
C GLN A 586 9.17 -31.17 -2.84
N GLU A 587 10.37 -30.59 -3.01
CA GLU A 587 11.31 -30.37 -1.90
C GLU A 587 10.74 -29.42 -0.85
N GLU A 588 10.08 -28.34 -1.29
CA GLU A 588 9.47 -27.37 -0.40
C GLU A 588 8.30 -27.98 0.40
N LEU A 589 7.48 -28.83 -0.24
CA LEU A 589 6.41 -29.56 0.43
C LEU A 589 6.94 -30.55 1.48
N ILE A 590 8.05 -31.24 1.21
CA ILE A 590 8.71 -32.11 2.18
C ILE A 590 9.21 -31.29 3.39
N SER A 591 9.82 -30.13 3.15
CA SER A 591 10.29 -29.22 4.19
C SER A 591 9.16 -28.66 5.07
N VAL A 592 8.03 -28.30 4.47
CA VAL A 592 6.83 -27.83 5.21
C VAL A 592 6.23 -28.95 6.05
N LYS A 593 6.08 -30.17 5.50
CA LYS A 593 5.55 -31.32 6.26
C LYS A 593 6.45 -31.71 7.43
N MET A 594 7.77 -31.58 7.29
CA MET A 594 8.71 -31.81 8.39
C MET A 594 8.51 -30.80 9.53
N ARG A 595 8.39 -29.50 9.22
CA ARG A 595 8.10 -28.46 10.22
C ARG A 595 6.75 -28.64 10.90
N GLU A 596 5.72 -29.05 10.16
CA GLU A 596 4.40 -29.33 10.72
C GLU A 596 4.44 -30.52 11.71
N ALA A 597 5.16 -31.59 11.35
CA ALA A 597 5.36 -32.75 12.22
C ALA A 597 6.11 -32.39 13.51
N GLU A 598 7.15 -31.56 13.43
CA GLU A 598 7.89 -31.05 14.59
C GLU A 598 7.00 -30.21 15.52
N SER A 599 6.21 -29.30 14.95
CA SER A 599 5.28 -28.45 15.72
C SER A 599 4.18 -29.28 16.42
N SER A 600 3.67 -30.31 15.75
CA SER A 600 2.66 -31.23 16.28
C SER A 600 3.20 -32.06 17.44
N LEU A 601 4.47 -32.48 17.35
CA LEU A 601 5.15 -33.22 18.40
C LEU A 601 5.38 -32.33 19.63
N ALA A 602 5.82 -31.08 19.44
CA ALA A 602 5.97 -30.11 20.52
C ALA A 602 4.64 -29.78 21.24
N LEU A 603 3.54 -29.64 20.49
CA LEU A 603 2.20 -29.47 21.06
C LEU A 603 1.76 -30.67 21.90
N LYS A 604 2.08 -31.88 21.46
CA LYS A 604 1.77 -33.12 22.19
C LYS A 604 2.55 -33.22 23.51
N GLU A 605 3.84 -32.86 23.49
CA GLU A 605 4.66 -32.78 24.71
C GLU A 605 4.13 -31.74 25.71
N MET A 606 3.70 -30.56 25.23
CA MET A 606 3.11 -29.53 26.10
C MET A 606 1.79 -29.98 26.73
N ARG A 607 0.93 -30.67 25.97
CA ARG A 607 -0.30 -31.27 26.51
C ARG A 607 -0.02 -32.31 27.58
N GLN A 608 1.02 -33.12 27.40
CA GLN A 608 1.43 -34.10 28.40
C GLN A 608 1.91 -33.44 29.69
N ARG A 609 2.73 -32.38 29.60
CA ARG A 609 3.17 -31.59 30.77
C ARG A 609 2.00 -30.95 31.52
N LEU A 610 1.00 -30.42 30.80
CA LEU A 610 -0.22 -29.87 31.41
C LEU A 610 -1.01 -30.94 32.18
N ALA A 611 -1.16 -32.15 31.61
CA ALA A 611 -1.84 -33.25 32.28
C ALA A 611 -1.10 -33.74 33.54
N GLU A 612 0.24 -33.76 33.50
CA GLU A 612 1.07 -34.08 34.68
C GLU A 612 0.89 -33.04 35.79
N LEU A 613 0.86 -31.75 35.45
CA LEU A 613 0.60 -30.66 36.39
C LEU A 613 -0.81 -30.74 36.99
N GLU A 614 -1.84 -31.03 36.18
CA GLU A 614 -3.21 -31.24 36.67
C GLU A 614 -3.31 -32.42 37.64
N GLN A 615 -2.62 -33.54 37.36
CA GLN A 615 -2.58 -34.67 38.28
C GLN A 615 -1.86 -34.34 39.60
N HIS A 616 -0.76 -33.58 39.53
CA HIS A 616 -0.07 -33.10 40.73
C HIS A 616 -0.98 -32.19 41.56
N TRP A 617 -1.71 -31.29 40.92
CA TRP A 617 -2.67 -30.42 41.59
C TRP A 617 -3.82 -31.22 42.22
N ALA A 618 -4.38 -32.19 41.50
CA ALA A 618 -5.43 -33.07 42.00
C ALA A 618 -4.95 -33.88 43.23
N LYS A 619 -3.73 -34.43 43.20
CA LYS A 619 -3.12 -35.10 44.35
C LYS A 619 -2.93 -34.16 45.53
N TYR A 620 -2.42 -32.95 45.30
CA TYR A 620 -2.23 -31.95 46.35
C TYR A 620 -3.55 -31.58 47.04
N VAL A 621 -4.61 -31.35 46.25
CA VAL A 621 -5.97 -31.10 46.76
C VAL A 621 -6.53 -32.30 47.52
N HIS A 622 -6.29 -33.53 47.03
CA HIS A 622 -6.79 -34.75 47.67
C HIS A 622 -6.10 -35.05 49.01
N VAL A 623 -4.77 -34.90 49.08
CA VAL A 623 -4.00 -35.10 50.32
C VAL A 623 -4.44 -34.09 51.40
N ARG A 624 -4.73 -32.85 51.01
CA ARG A 624 -5.27 -31.84 51.95
C ARG A 624 -6.73 -32.05 52.34
N ALA A 625 -7.51 -32.71 51.51
CA ALA A 625 -8.94 -32.94 51.74
C ALA A 625 -9.23 -34.23 52.53
N PHE A 626 -8.29 -35.18 52.61
CA PHE A 626 -8.57 -36.53 53.12
C PHE A 626 -7.60 -37.11 54.16
N ASP A 627 -6.63 -36.36 54.70
CA ASP A 627 -5.78 -36.89 55.78
C ASP A 627 -5.49 -35.88 56.92
N PRO A 628 -6.17 -35.98 58.08
CA PRO A 628 -5.87 -35.19 59.27
C PRO A 628 -4.64 -35.67 60.07
N SER A 629 -3.84 -36.64 59.57
CA SER A 629 -2.86 -37.32 60.41
C SER A 629 -1.67 -37.93 59.65
N SER A 630 -0.75 -37.14 59.10
CA SER A 630 0.55 -37.69 58.66
C SER A 630 1.64 -36.62 58.44
N ALA A 631 2.04 -35.94 59.52
CA ALA A 631 3.28 -35.16 59.53
C ALA A 631 4.37 -35.93 60.31
N SER A 632 5.03 -36.91 59.68
CA SER A 632 6.28 -37.52 60.18
C SER A 632 7.02 -38.34 59.12
N ILE A 633 8.16 -37.80 58.65
CA ILE A 633 9.47 -38.46 58.44
C ILE A 633 9.70 -39.38 57.22
N GLU A 634 10.77 -38.98 56.51
CA GLU A 634 11.61 -39.56 55.44
C GLU A 634 11.87 -41.08 55.44
N LYS A 635 11.88 -41.72 54.25
CA LYS A 635 13.06 -42.38 53.61
C LYS A 635 12.73 -43.19 52.34
N GLU A 636 13.69 -43.14 51.41
CA GLU A 636 13.76 -43.81 50.11
C GLU A 636 13.59 -45.34 50.15
N SER A 637 12.95 -45.94 49.12
CA SER A 637 13.55 -46.96 48.25
C SER A 637 12.55 -47.54 47.22
N THR A 638 13.13 -47.90 46.09
CA THR A 638 12.65 -48.40 44.79
C THR A 638 11.88 -49.74 44.79
N SER A 639 10.86 -49.90 43.93
CA SER A 639 10.73 -50.99 42.94
C SER A 639 9.34 -51.09 42.27
N GLU A 640 9.34 -50.91 40.94
CA GLU A 640 8.65 -51.65 39.87
C GLU A 640 7.21 -52.22 40.01
N ALA A 641 6.38 -51.76 39.04
CA ALA A 641 5.60 -52.55 38.07
C ALA A 641 4.25 -53.20 38.43
N HIS A 642 3.27 -52.84 37.57
CA HIS A 642 2.29 -53.68 36.86
C HIS A 642 0.78 -53.49 37.11
N SER A 643 0.12 -53.17 35.97
CA SER A 643 -1.20 -53.61 35.47
C SER A 643 -2.52 -53.09 36.06
N THR A 644 -3.08 -52.11 35.34
CA THR A 644 -4.40 -52.10 34.66
C THR A 644 -5.54 -52.98 35.20
N GLN A 645 -6.64 -52.35 35.66
CA GLN A 645 -8.00 -52.58 35.12
C GLN A 645 -9.04 -51.60 35.68
N GLN A 646 -9.89 -51.09 34.78
CA GLN A 646 -10.99 -50.15 34.99
C GLN A 646 -12.24 -50.84 35.59
N GLN A 647 -12.95 -50.15 36.49
CA GLN A 647 -14.40 -50.27 36.66
C GLN A 647 -15.02 -48.93 37.14
N PRO A 648 -16.28 -48.60 36.74
CA PRO A 648 -16.84 -47.25 36.83
C PRO A 648 -17.63 -47.00 38.13
N SER A 649 -17.68 -45.74 38.59
CA SER A 649 -18.35 -45.27 39.81
C SER A 649 -19.74 -44.62 39.57
N PRO A 650 -20.69 -44.71 40.54
CA PRO A 650 -22.07 -44.21 40.44
C PRO A 650 -22.23 -42.75 40.94
N PRO A 651 -23.42 -42.10 40.81
CA PRO A 651 -23.52 -40.64 40.70
C PRO A 651 -23.53 -39.88 42.04
N LEU A 652 -23.01 -38.65 41.97
CA LEU A 652 -22.80 -37.72 43.08
C LEU A 652 -24.12 -37.14 43.64
N THR A 653 -24.38 -37.39 44.92
CA THR A 653 -25.36 -36.67 45.74
C THR A 653 -24.85 -35.25 46.07
N SER A 654 -25.74 -34.26 45.85
CA SER A 654 -25.51 -32.81 45.96
C SER A 654 -24.93 -32.36 47.32
N ALA A 655 -24.02 -31.38 47.26
CA ALA A 655 -23.36 -30.71 48.40
C ALA A 655 -24.33 -30.22 49.50
N ARG A 656 -25.59 -29.93 49.15
CA ARG A 656 -26.63 -29.51 50.10
C ARG A 656 -27.00 -30.59 51.12
N ALA A 657 -26.96 -31.87 50.74
CA ALA A 657 -27.23 -32.98 51.64
C ALA A 657 -26.09 -33.24 52.63
N ARG A 658 -24.86 -32.85 52.28
CA ARG A 658 -23.66 -33.00 53.13
C ARG A 658 -23.62 -31.91 54.21
N LEU A 659 -23.98 -30.68 53.84
CA LEU A 659 -24.09 -29.56 54.79
C LEU A 659 -25.18 -29.80 55.84
N ALA A 660 -26.35 -30.32 55.45
CA ALA A 660 -27.43 -30.65 56.40
C ALA A 660 -27.00 -31.71 57.45
N LYS A 661 -26.12 -32.64 57.08
CA LYS A 661 -25.62 -33.70 57.98
C LYS A 661 -24.60 -33.16 59.00
N ILE A 662 -23.78 -32.20 58.60
CA ILE A 662 -22.81 -31.53 59.48
C ILE A 662 -23.53 -30.60 60.45
N THR A 663 -24.52 -29.83 59.99
CA THR A 663 -25.31 -28.95 60.86
C THR A 663 -26.15 -29.74 61.87
N ALA A 664 -26.67 -30.92 61.51
CA ALA A 664 -27.36 -31.81 62.45
C ALA A 664 -26.45 -32.39 63.53
N SER A 665 -25.15 -32.57 63.24
CA SER A 665 -24.16 -33.07 64.19
C SER A 665 -23.68 -32.02 65.20
N LEU A 666 -23.90 -30.73 64.93
CA LEU A 666 -23.48 -29.60 65.77
C LEU A 666 -24.56 -29.13 66.77
N ILE A 667 -25.82 -29.56 66.60
CA ILE A 667 -26.96 -29.13 67.43
C ILE A 667 -27.39 -30.21 68.44
N GLY A 668 -26.96 -31.47 68.28
CA GLY A 668 -27.28 -32.58 69.18
C GLY A 668 -26.14 -32.92 70.14
N GLY A 669 -26.14 -32.36 71.34
CA GLY A 669 -25.20 -32.72 72.40
C GLY A 669 -25.57 -34.04 73.11
N SER A 670 -24.60 -34.93 73.29
CA SER A 670 -24.43 -35.76 74.50
C SER A 670 -23.07 -36.45 74.50
N THR A 671 -22.23 -36.04 75.45
CA THR A 671 -21.35 -36.89 76.29
C THR A 671 -20.43 -37.91 75.60
N GLU A 672 -19.13 -37.62 75.50
CA GLU A 672 -18.08 -38.21 76.37
C GLU A 672 -16.69 -37.66 76.01
N GLU A 673 -15.83 -37.67 77.02
CA GLU A 673 -14.58 -36.93 77.20
C GLU A 673 -13.45 -37.38 76.25
N THR A 674 -12.61 -36.44 75.79
CA THR A 674 -11.13 -36.51 75.90
C THR A 674 -10.44 -35.31 75.24
N ASP A 675 -9.35 -34.90 75.87
CA ASP A 675 -8.59 -33.67 75.72
C ASP A 675 -8.05 -33.36 74.31
N ASN A 676 -8.40 -32.19 73.79
CA ASN A 676 -7.53 -31.34 72.96
C ASN A 676 -8.21 -29.98 72.73
N CYS A 677 -8.08 -29.09 73.71
CA CYS A 677 -8.51 -27.70 73.58
C CYS A 677 -7.52 -26.96 72.65
N ILE A 678 -7.76 -27.03 71.35
CA ILE A 678 -7.20 -26.05 70.39
C ILE A 678 -7.70 -24.69 70.87
N SER A 679 -6.79 -23.77 71.13
CA SER A 679 -7.18 -22.47 71.68
C SER A 679 -8.09 -21.74 70.68
N VAL A 680 -9.08 -21.00 71.18
CA VAL A 680 -9.96 -20.17 70.32
C VAL A 680 -9.13 -19.28 69.37
N ARG A 681 -7.94 -18.84 69.81
CA ARG A 681 -6.97 -18.09 68.98
C ARG A 681 -6.42 -18.87 67.79
N GLU A 682 -6.09 -20.16 67.94
CA GLU A 682 -5.58 -20.95 66.82
C GLU A 682 -6.67 -21.19 65.76
N LEU A 683 -7.93 -21.33 66.18
CA LEU A 683 -9.07 -21.38 65.25
C LEU A 683 -9.31 -20.03 64.57
N GLU A 684 -9.12 -18.91 65.28
CA GLU A 684 -9.16 -17.57 64.69
C GLU A 684 -8.04 -17.36 63.65
N ASP A 685 -6.81 -17.80 63.93
CA ASP A 685 -5.67 -17.70 63.00
C ASP A 685 -5.86 -18.59 61.77
N GLN A 686 -6.35 -19.83 61.94
CA GLN A 686 -6.67 -20.71 60.82
C GLN A 686 -7.82 -20.14 59.97
N LEU A 687 -8.85 -19.57 60.60
CA LEU A 687 -9.95 -18.90 59.89
C LEU A 687 -9.44 -17.67 59.13
N MET A 688 -8.53 -16.89 59.70
CA MET A 688 -7.91 -15.75 59.03
C MET A 688 -7.07 -16.20 57.82
N GLY A 689 -6.29 -17.27 57.95
CA GLY A 689 -5.52 -17.85 56.84
C GLY A 689 -6.40 -18.39 55.70
N VAL A 690 -7.56 -18.96 56.02
CA VAL A 690 -8.56 -19.38 55.01
C VAL A 690 -9.19 -18.16 54.34
N ARG A 691 -9.53 -17.11 55.10
CA ARG A 691 -10.08 -15.85 54.55
C ARG A 691 -9.11 -15.15 53.61
N ILE A 692 -7.81 -15.15 53.91
CA ILE A 692 -6.78 -14.59 53.04
C ILE A 692 -6.70 -15.37 51.73
N LYS A 693 -6.65 -16.71 51.78
CA LYS A 693 -6.66 -17.54 50.57
C LYS A 693 -7.93 -17.38 49.75
N GLU A 694 -9.08 -17.24 50.40
CA GLU A 694 -10.35 -16.94 49.71
C GLU A 694 -10.30 -15.56 49.03
N ALA A 695 -9.71 -14.55 49.68
CA ALA A 695 -9.51 -13.23 49.09
C ALA A 695 -8.55 -13.27 47.90
N ASP A 696 -7.44 -14.00 47.98
CA ASP A 696 -6.45 -14.15 46.90
C ASP A 696 -7.08 -14.85 45.69
N THR A 697 -7.79 -15.97 45.90
CA THR A 697 -8.49 -16.68 44.82
C THR A 697 -9.61 -15.85 44.19
N LEU A 698 -10.30 -14.99 44.95
CA LEU A 698 -11.27 -14.03 44.42
C LEU A 698 -10.61 -12.90 43.61
N ALA A 699 -9.39 -12.47 43.98
CA ALA A 699 -8.62 -11.50 43.22
C ALA A 699 -8.15 -12.09 41.89
N GLU A 700 -7.57 -13.30 41.89
CA GLU A 700 -7.18 -14.03 40.69
C GLU A 700 -8.38 -14.26 39.75
N LEU A 701 -9.56 -14.60 40.30
CA LEU A 701 -10.77 -14.80 39.51
C LEU A 701 -11.28 -13.49 38.87
N LYS A 702 -11.11 -12.34 39.53
CA LYS A 702 -11.42 -11.02 38.94
C LYS A 702 -10.44 -10.65 37.83
N GLU A 703 -9.15 -10.88 38.02
CA GLU A 703 -8.12 -10.64 37.00
C GLU A 703 -8.38 -11.51 35.76
N MET A 704 -8.69 -12.80 35.96
CA MET A 704 -9.00 -13.72 34.88
C MET A 704 -10.26 -13.29 34.10
N ARG A 705 -11.30 -12.79 34.80
CA ARG A 705 -12.50 -12.24 34.14
C ARG A 705 -12.21 -10.97 33.33
N GLN A 706 -11.36 -10.09 33.83
CA GLN A 706 -10.95 -8.90 33.09
C GLN A 706 -10.18 -9.28 31.82
N LYS A 707 -9.28 -10.26 31.92
CA LYS A 707 -8.52 -10.79 30.78
C LYS A 707 -9.40 -11.46 29.73
N VAL A 708 -10.44 -12.18 30.14
CA VAL A 708 -11.45 -12.74 29.22
C VAL A 708 -12.20 -11.63 28.48
N MET A 709 -12.62 -10.56 29.17
CA MET A 709 -13.32 -9.43 28.57
C MET A 709 -12.44 -8.67 27.55
N GLU A 710 -11.14 -8.51 27.86
CA GLU A 710 -10.16 -7.93 26.93
C GLU A 710 -9.98 -8.81 25.68
N LEU A 711 -9.84 -10.13 25.85
CA LEU A 711 -9.72 -11.07 24.73
C LEU A 711 -11.00 -11.12 23.87
N GLU A 712 -12.19 -11.08 24.47
CA GLU A 712 -13.46 -11.00 23.74
C GLU A 712 -13.56 -9.71 22.93
N THR A 713 -13.13 -8.57 23.50
CA THR A 713 -13.08 -7.28 22.81
C THR A 713 -12.09 -7.32 21.65
N GLN A 714 -10.89 -7.86 21.86
CA GLN A 714 -9.86 -8.01 20.84
C GLN A 714 -10.34 -8.92 19.69
N ASN A 715 -11.03 -10.02 20.01
CA ASN A 715 -11.61 -10.92 19.01
C ASN A 715 -12.71 -10.22 18.19
N HIS A 716 -13.53 -9.38 18.82
CA HIS A 716 -14.54 -8.58 18.13
C HIS A 716 -13.92 -7.54 17.18
N VAL A 717 -12.84 -6.87 17.59
CA VAL A 717 -12.08 -5.93 16.74
C VAL A 717 -11.44 -6.66 15.55
N CYS A 718 -10.77 -7.78 15.80
CA CYS A 718 -10.13 -8.59 14.76
C CYS A 718 -11.16 -9.12 13.73
N THR A 719 -12.30 -9.60 14.21
CA THR A 719 -13.41 -10.06 13.34
C THR A 719 -13.97 -8.93 12.48
N ASN A 720 -14.16 -7.73 13.05
CA ASN A 720 -14.62 -6.58 12.27
C ASN A 720 -13.58 -6.08 11.28
N GLN A 721 -12.29 -6.19 11.60
CA GLN A 721 -11.20 -5.84 10.69
C GLN A 721 -11.11 -6.83 9.51
N LEU A 722 -11.24 -8.13 9.78
CA LEU A 722 -11.32 -9.16 8.74
C LEU A 722 -12.51 -8.92 7.79
N LYS A 723 -13.70 -8.60 8.32
CA LYS A 723 -14.87 -8.27 7.49
C LYS A 723 -14.62 -7.08 6.56
N ARG A 724 -13.99 -6.00 7.04
CA ARG A 724 -13.66 -4.84 6.21
C ARG A 724 -12.63 -5.19 5.13
N GLN A 725 -11.63 -6.00 5.47
CA GLN A 725 -10.65 -6.49 4.51
C GLN A 725 -11.28 -7.40 3.44
N ASP A 726 -12.22 -8.27 3.81
CA ASP A 726 -12.96 -9.09 2.85
C ASP A 726 -13.81 -8.26 1.89
N GLU A 727 -14.48 -7.21 2.39
CA GLU A 727 -15.24 -6.27 1.56
C GLU A 727 -14.33 -5.47 0.60
N GLU A 728 -13.16 -5.04 1.06
CA GLU A 728 -12.17 -4.34 0.24
C GLU A 728 -11.57 -5.28 -0.83
N MET A 729 -11.21 -6.50 -0.45
CA MET A 729 -10.75 -7.55 -1.37
C MET A 729 -11.82 -7.95 -2.39
N LYS A 730 -13.11 -7.84 -2.05
CA LYS A 730 -14.22 -8.05 -2.99
C LYS A 730 -14.31 -6.87 -3.98
N ARG A 731 -14.25 -5.63 -3.51
CA ARG A 731 -14.23 -4.43 -4.38
C ARG A 731 -13.05 -4.46 -5.35
N VAL A 732 -11.85 -4.76 -4.87
CA VAL A 732 -10.64 -4.84 -5.73
C VAL A 732 -10.77 -5.96 -6.78
N ARG A 733 -11.42 -7.09 -6.45
CA ARG A 733 -11.70 -8.16 -7.42
C ARG A 733 -12.69 -7.72 -8.50
N GLU A 734 -13.78 -7.06 -8.10
CA GLU A 734 -14.77 -6.51 -9.04
C GLU A 734 -14.13 -5.46 -9.97
N ASP A 735 -13.30 -4.56 -9.43
CA ASP A 735 -12.55 -3.57 -10.22
C ASP A 735 -11.53 -4.23 -11.17
N SER A 736 -10.82 -5.26 -10.70
CA SER A 736 -9.90 -6.03 -11.54
C SER A 736 -10.61 -6.74 -12.70
N GLU A 737 -11.80 -7.30 -12.49
CA GLU A 737 -12.59 -7.92 -13.55
C GLU A 737 -13.06 -6.89 -14.59
N VAL A 738 -13.45 -5.70 -14.16
CA VAL A 738 -13.80 -4.58 -15.05
C VAL A 738 -12.59 -4.12 -15.87
N LEU A 739 -11.42 -4.00 -15.25
CA LEU A 739 -10.18 -3.62 -15.94
C LEU A 739 -9.72 -4.69 -16.94
N VAL A 740 -9.86 -5.98 -16.62
CA VAL A 740 -9.54 -7.09 -17.55
C VAL A 740 -10.46 -7.06 -18.78
N LYS A 741 -11.77 -6.81 -18.58
CA LYS A 741 -12.70 -6.62 -19.71
C LYS A 741 -12.30 -5.44 -20.59
N LYS A 742 -11.96 -4.30 -19.98
CA LYS A 742 -11.52 -3.10 -20.70
C LYS A 742 -10.19 -3.31 -21.44
N ARG A 743 -9.23 -4.04 -20.85
CA ARG A 743 -7.97 -4.42 -21.52
C ARG A 743 -8.27 -5.26 -22.75
N LYS A 744 -9.15 -6.27 -22.65
CA LYS A 744 -9.52 -7.11 -23.78
C LYS A 744 -10.18 -6.32 -24.91
N GLU A 745 -11.08 -5.38 -24.58
CA GLU A 745 -11.68 -4.47 -25.56
C GLU A 745 -10.63 -3.61 -26.29
N LEU A 746 -9.62 -3.11 -25.57
CA LEU A 746 -8.52 -2.33 -26.15
C LEU A 746 -7.55 -3.20 -26.99
N GLU A 747 -7.29 -4.45 -26.58
CA GLU A 747 -6.49 -5.41 -27.34
C GLU A 747 -7.18 -5.79 -28.66
N ASP A 748 -8.50 -5.99 -28.64
CA ASP A 748 -9.30 -6.25 -29.84
C ASP A 748 -9.26 -5.02 -30.78
N GLN A 749 -9.42 -3.79 -30.25
CA GLN A 749 -9.28 -2.55 -31.06
C GLN A 749 -7.88 -2.38 -31.65
N LEU A 750 -6.83 -2.70 -30.90
CA LEU A 750 -5.45 -2.61 -31.38
C LEU A 750 -5.15 -3.65 -32.47
N LYS A 751 -5.77 -4.83 -32.38
CA LYS A 751 -5.69 -5.84 -33.44
C LYS A 751 -6.39 -5.38 -34.71
N ASP A 752 -7.58 -4.78 -34.61
CA ASP A 752 -8.32 -4.23 -35.74
C ASP A 752 -7.54 -3.09 -36.43
N GLU A 753 -6.88 -2.20 -35.66
CA GLU A 753 -6.04 -1.14 -36.22
C GLU A 753 -4.77 -1.67 -36.89
N LYS A 754 -4.15 -2.74 -36.35
CA LYS A 754 -3.02 -3.42 -37.01
C LYS A 754 -3.42 -4.04 -38.35
N GLU A 755 -4.56 -4.71 -38.41
CA GLU A 755 -5.07 -5.29 -39.66
C GLU A 755 -5.35 -4.21 -40.71
N LYS A 756 -5.85 -3.03 -40.29
CA LYS A 756 -6.01 -1.87 -41.19
C LYS A 756 -4.67 -1.33 -41.70
N LEU A 757 -3.63 -1.28 -40.87
CA LEU A 757 -2.29 -0.86 -41.27
C LEU A 757 -1.66 -1.85 -42.25
N ASP A 758 -1.73 -3.16 -41.97
CA ASP A 758 -1.22 -4.21 -42.85
C ASP A 758 -1.92 -4.17 -44.23
N ASN A 759 -3.24 -3.93 -44.25
CA ASN A 759 -3.99 -3.76 -45.50
C ASN A 759 -3.51 -2.52 -46.29
N LYS A 760 -3.31 -1.37 -45.61
CA LYS A 760 -2.78 -0.16 -46.26
C LYS A 760 -1.36 -0.35 -46.78
N GLU A 761 -0.51 -1.07 -46.05
CA GLU A 761 0.85 -1.39 -46.49
C GLU A 761 0.83 -2.32 -47.72
N SER A 762 -0.07 -3.30 -47.74
CA SER A 762 -0.31 -4.16 -48.92
C SER A 762 -0.78 -3.34 -50.13
N GLU A 763 -1.74 -2.43 -49.96
CA GLU A 763 -2.21 -1.53 -51.02
C GLU A 763 -1.07 -0.65 -51.55
N PHE A 764 -0.23 -0.10 -50.67
CA PHE A 764 0.93 0.71 -51.06
C PHE A 764 1.97 -0.12 -51.83
N ASN A 765 2.26 -1.33 -51.38
CA ASN A 765 3.22 -2.21 -52.07
C ASN A 765 2.67 -2.72 -53.41
N GLU A 766 1.37 -3.02 -53.51
CA GLU A 766 0.70 -3.33 -54.77
C GLU A 766 0.78 -2.14 -55.75
N GLY A 767 0.52 -0.92 -55.28
CA GLY A 767 0.70 0.30 -56.06
C GLY A 767 2.12 0.44 -56.61
N ARG A 768 3.13 0.20 -55.77
CA ARG A 768 4.55 0.25 -56.16
C ARG A 768 4.93 -0.82 -57.18
N ILE A 769 4.37 -2.03 -57.06
CA ILE A 769 4.56 -3.12 -58.04
C ILE A 769 3.89 -2.73 -59.37
N ASN A 770 2.68 -2.18 -59.33
CA ASN A 770 1.92 -1.78 -60.50
C ASN A 770 2.63 -0.66 -61.27
N ASP A 771 3.19 0.33 -60.57
CA ASP A 771 3.98 1.41 -61.20
C ASP A 771 5.30 0.89 -61.80
N ARG A 772 5.96 -0.09 -61.16
CA ARG A 772 7.10 -0.80 -61.77
C ARG A 772 6.71 -1.56 -63.04
N LEU A 773 5.53 -2.18 -63.05
CA LEU A 773 5.03 -2.93 -64.19
C LEU A 773 4.72 -1.99 -65.36
N LYS A 774 4.03 -0.87 -65.10
CA LYS A 774 3.82 0.21 -66.09
C LYS A 774 5.14 0.76 -66.63
N TYR A 775 6.15 0.98 -65.78
CA TYR A 775 7.46 1.44 -66.23
C TYR A 775 8.15 0.39 -67.13
N SER A 776 8.04 -0.89 -66.80
CA SER A 776 8.55 -1.97 -67.64
C SER A 776 7.82 -2.07 -68.98
N GLU A 777 6.50 -1.89 -69.00
CA GLU A 777 5.69 -1.85 -70.24
C GLU A 777 6.05 -0.63 -71.10
N ALA A 778 6.26 0.54 -70.48
CA ALA A 778 6.75 1.74 -71.16
C ALA A 778 8.15 1.51 -71.75
N MET A 779 9.05 0.85 -71.01
CA MET A 779 10.39 0.50 -71.51
C MET A 779 10.32 -0.47 -72.71
N GLN A 780 9.45 -1.49 -72.63
CA GLN A 780 9.24 -2.45 -73.71
C GLN A 780 8.69 -1.77 -74.97
N THR A 781 7.70 -0.89 -74.83
CA THR A 781 7.15 -0.12 -75.96
C THR A 781 8.18 0.83 -76.57
N ILE A 782 9.02 1.47 -75.76
CA ILE A 782 10.17 2.26 -76.27
C ILE A 782 11.12 1.37 -77.08
N GLN A 783 11.43 0.17 -76.60
CA GLN A 783 12.32 -0.76 -77.27
C GLN A 783 11.73 -1.29 -78.60
N ASP A 784 10.42 -1.56 -78.63
CA ASP A 784 9.68 -1.95 -79.84
C ASP A 784 9.64 -0.81 -80.87
N LEU A 785 9.47 0.43 -80.41
CA LEU A 785 9.55 1.63 -81.25
C LEU A 785 10.96 1.84 -81.81
N GLN A 786 12.00 1.66 -80.99
CA GLN A 786 13.40 1.75 -81.43
C GLN A 786 13.73 0.69 -82.49
N SER A 787 13.25 -0.55 -82.31
CA SER A 787 13.38 -1.62 -83.31
C SER A 787 12.66 -1.25 -84.61
N SER A 788 11.44 -0.70 -84.51
CA SER A 788 10.67 -0.24 -85.67
C SER A 788 11.33 0.92 -86.41
N ILE A 789 11.89 1.89 -85.68
CA ILE A 789 12.68 3.00 -86.25
C ILE A 789 13.90 2.44 -86.97
N SER A 790 14.65 1.53 -86.35
CA SER A 790 15.81 0.88 -86.96
C SER A 790 15.44 0.14 -88.25
N GLN A 791 14.30 -0.57 -88.28
CA GLN A 791 13.78 -1.22 -89.49
C GLN A 791 13.38 -0.21 -90.58
N LEU A 792 12.76 0.92 -90.21
CA LEU A 792 12.39 1.98 -91.14
C LEU A 792 13.63 2.69 -91.70
N GLU A 793 14.66 2.90 -90.90
CA GLU A 793 15.96 3.44 -91.33
C GLU A 793 16.65 2.48 -92.30
N LEU A 794 16.62 1.18 -92.02
CA LEU A 794 17.15 0.15 -92.91
C LEU A 794 16.39 0.11 -94.24
N LYS A 795 15.05 0.16 -94.22
CA LYS A 795 14.21 0.28 -95.43
C LYS A 795 14.47 1.59 -96.19
N LYS A 796 14.71 2.69 -95.49
CA LYS A 796 15.05 3.98 -96.11
C LYS A 796 16.41 3.88 -96.80
N ALA A 797 17.40 3.24 -96.17
CA ALA A 797 18.70 2.98 -96.77
C ALA A 797 18.61 2.02 -97.97
N GLU A 798 17.78 0.97 -97.90
CA GLU A 798 17.48 0.07 -99.02
C GLU A 798 16.82 0.80 -100.18
N LYS A 799 15.79 1.62 -99.94
CA LYS A 799 15.16 2.44 -100.99
C LYS A 799 16.13 3.45 -101.59
N TRP A 800 16.98 4.06 -100.77
CA TRP A 800 18.00 5.00 -101.24
C TRP A 800 19.05 4.30 -102.12
N THR A 801 19.54 3.13 -101.70
CA THR A 801 20.46 2.31 -102.51
C THR A 801 19.79 1.76 -103.76
N GLN A 802 18.51 1.38 -103.70
CA GLN A 802 17.74 0.94 -104.88
C GLN A 802 17.53 2.08 -105.88
N ASN A 803 17.30 3.31 -105.42
CA ASN A 803 17.23 4.50 -106.28
C ASN A 803 18.58 4.84 -106.91
N GLN A 804 19.69 4.66 -106.19
CA GLN A 804 21.05 4.82 -106.75
C GLN A 804 21.36 3.74 -107.79
N LEU A 805 20.96 2.48 -107.56
CA LEU A 805 21.22 1.36 -108.46
C LEU A 805 20.36 1.37 -109.73
N ARG A 806 19.19 2.02 -109.72
CA ARG A 806 18.28 2.02 -110.88
C ARG A 806 18.69 2.91 -112.06
N GLY A 807 19.81 3.64 -111.98
CA GLY A 807 20.26 4.46 -113.10
C GLY A 807 19.35 5.67 -113.31
N SER A 808 19.85 6.79 -113.81
CA SER A 808 20.16 6.90 -115.24
C SER A 808 19.10 6.29 -116.17
N SER A 809 17.81 6.55 -115.88
CA SER A 809 16.72 6.68 -116.84
C SER A 809 15.51 7.23 -116.06
N VAL A 810 15.33 8.56 -116.02
CA VAL A 810 14.42 9.30 -116.93
C VAL A 810 13.04 8.66 -116.89
N CYS A 811 12.18 9.21 -116.03
CA CYS A 811 11.05 10.07 -116.42
C CYS A 811 9.96 9.26 -117.12
N ASP A 812 8.82 9.08 -116.46
CA ASP A 812 7.59 9.79 -116.86
C ASP A 812 6.41 9.20 -116.07
N LEU A 813 5.79 10.03 -115.22
CA LEU A 813 4.45 10.63 -115.41
C LEU A 813 3.33 9.61 -115.19
N ASP A 814 2.20 9.86 -114.56
CA ASP A 814 1.56 10.86 -113.70
C ASP A 814 0.31 10.05 -113.22
N GLU A 815 -0.30 10.23 -112.06
CA GLU A 815 -1.42 11.15 -111.83
C GLU A 815 -2.04 10.67 -110.50
N GLU A 816 -2.14 11.54 -109.49
CA GLU A 816 -3.34 11.73 -108.64
C GLU A 816 -3.03 12.69 -107.47
N SER A 817 -3.34 13.96 -107.72
CA SER A 817 -4.29 14.75 -106.92
C SER A 817 -4.00 15.08 -105.44
N ASN A 818 -3.53 16.32 -105.25
CA ASN A 818 -4.01 17.35 -104.30
C ASN A 818 -3.10 17.87 -103.16
N SER A 819 -2.86 19.20 -103.29
CA SER A 819 -2.49 20.26 -102.34
C SER A 819 -1.07 20.26 -101.74
N HIS A 820 -0.16 21.12 -102.26
CA HIS A 820 0.05 22.56 -101.94
C HIS A 820 0.67 22.77 -100.54
N GLY A 821 1.81 23.42 -100.32
CA GLY A 821 2.83 24.09 -101.14
C GLY A 821 4.10 24.24 -100.26
N SER A 822 5.31 24.08 -100.82
CA SER A 822 6.20 25.14 -101.32
C SER A 822 7.02 25.86 -100.23
N ILE A 823 8.32 26.03 -100.54
CA ILE A 823 9.35 26.89 -99.91
C ILE A 823 10.10 26.21 -98.76
N CYS A 824 11.24 25.53 -99.00
CA CYS A 824 12.60 26.07 -99.21
C CYS A 824 13.15 26.92 -98.06
N SER A 825 14.41 26.66 -97.72
CA SER A 825 15.32 27.44 -96.86
C SER A 825 14.88 27.67 -95.41
N ASN A 826 15.30 26.80 -94.51
CA ASN A 826 16.23 27.15 -93.44
C ASN A 826 16.71 25.87 -92.75
N VAL A 827 17.81 25.34 -93.30
CA VAL A 827 18.83 24.61 -92.55
C VAL A 827 19.21 25.52 -91.38
N ASP A 828 18.82 25.15 -90.15
CA ASP A 828 19.34 25.61 -88.83
C ASP A 828 18.32 25.43 -87.69
N HIS A 829 17.04 25.13 -87.94
CA HIS A 829 16.04 25.00 -86.86
C HIS A 829 15.78 23.59 -86.30
N LEU A 830 16.38 22.54 -86.86
CA LEU A 830 16.21 21.16 -86.36
C LEU A 830 17.14 20.81 -85.19
N SER A 831 18.10 21.69 -84.84
CA SER A 831 18.93 21.48 -83.64
C SER A 831 18.14 21.71 -82.34
N LEU A 832 17.17 22.63 -82.35
CA LEU A 832 16.37 22.96 -81.15
C LEU A 832 15.45 21.81 -80.71
N ALA A 833 14.93 21.02 -81.65
CA ALA A 833 14.15 19.83 -81.33
C ALA A 833 15.00 18.71 -80.73
N SER A 834 16.31 18.67 -81.03
CA SER A 834 17.23 17.74 -80.39
C SER A 834 17.55 18.15 -78.96
N ASP A 835 17.65 19.45 -78.67
CA ASP A 835 17.90 19.94 -77.31
C ASP A 835 16.66 19.82 -76.42
N GLU A 836 15.45 20.04 -76.95
CA GLU A 836 14.21 19.75 -76.22
C GLU A 836 14.00 18.24 -75.99
N MET A 837 14.36 17.40 -76.97
CA MET A 837 14.31 15.94 -76.80
C MET A 837 15.37 15.44 -75.81
N ASN A 838 16.57 16.02 -75.82
CA ASN A 838 17.60 15.72 -74.83
C ASN A 838 17.24 16.27 -73.44
N ALA A 839 16.56 17.42 -73.35
CA ALA A 839 16.04 17.96 -72.10
C ALA A 839 14.91 17.08 -71.53
N LEU A 840 13.99 16.60 -72.38
CA LEU A 840 12.96 15.63 -71.97
C LEU A 840 13.55 14.28 -71.54
N LEU A 841 14.62 13.81 -72.20
CA LEU A 841 15.34 12.61 -71.78
C LEU A 841 16.10 12.82 -70.46
N ALA A 842 16.63 14.03 -70.20
CA ALA A 842 17.24 14.39 -68.93
C ALA A 842 16.21 14.56 -67.79
N ASP A 843 15.00 15.02 -68.10
CA ASP A 843 13.90 15.09 -67.13
C ASP A 843 13.33 13.69 -66.81
N MET A 844 13.44 12.74 -67.77
CA MET A 844 13.09 11.33 -67.56
C MET A 844 14.11 10.55 -66.71
N THR A 845 15.31 11.10 -66.44
CA THR A 845 16.21 10.52 -65.44
C THR A 845 15.74 10.83 -64.02
N VAL A 846 14.67 10.14 -63.61
CA VAL A 846 14.19 10.13 -62.23
C VAL A 846 15.28 9.51 -61.36
N ARG A 847 15.89 10.34 -60.51
CA ARG A 847 16.76 9.90 -59.40
C ARG A 847 15.97 8.90 -58.56
N ILE A 848 16.52 7.70 -58.41
CA ILE A 848 16.04 6.71 -57.45
C ILE A 848 16.32 7.30 -56.06
N PRO A 849 15.29 7.62 -55.25
CA PRO A 849 15.49 8.00 -53.86
C PRO A 849 16.15 6.84 -53.13
N THR A 850 17.22 7.13 -52.39
CA THR A 850 17.86 6.12 -51.54
C THR A 850 16.98 5.85 -50.32
N LEU A 851 17.12 4.67 -49.69
CA LEU A 851 16.28 4.26 -48.55
C LEU A 851 16.34 5.27 -47.38
N ASP A 852 17.42 6.05 -47.29
CA ASP A 852 17.60 7.11 -46.29
C ASP A 852 16.73 8.35 -46.60
N ASP A 853 16.45 8.64 -47.88
CA ASP A 853 15.65 9.82 -48.28
C ASP A 853 14.16 9.68 -47.93
N LEU A 854 13.67 8.45 -47.66
CA LEU A 854 12.27 8.17 -47.33
C LEU A 854 12.00 8.05 -45.83
N ALA A 855 13.04 8.03 -44.99
CA ALA A 855 12.88 7.96 -43.54
C ALA A 855 12.53 9.34 -42.91
N GLU A 856 12.82 10.45 -43.60
CA GLU A 856 12.63 11.80 -43.05
C GLU A 856 11.25 12.42 -43.33
N GLU A 857 10.45 11.93 -44.29
CA GLU A 857 9.15 12.56 -44.63
C GLU A 857 7.93 11.97 -43.89
N GLY A 858 8.12 10.98 -43.01
CA GLY A 858 7.02 10.36 -42.24
C GLY A 858 6.57 11.10 -40.98
N SER A 859 7.16 12.24 -40.62
CA SER A 859 6.98 12.87 -39.31
C SER A 859 6.05 14.09 -39.27
N ALA A 860 5.15 14.27 -40.25
CA ALA A 860 4.28 15.45 -40.31
C ALA A 860 2.83 15.10 -40.65
N THR A 861 2.04 14.67 -39.66
CA THR A 861 0.58 14.94 -39.64
C THR A 861 0.07 14.96 -38.21
N GLU A 862 -0.60 16.05 -37.89
CA GLU A 862 -1.26 16.41 -36.63
C GLU A 862 -2.36 15.41 -36.24
N THR A 863 -2.30 14.88 -35.01
CA THR A 863 -3.50 14.63 -34.18
C THR A 863 -3.10 14.85 -32.72
N ASP A 864 -3.41 16.05 -32.24
CA ASP A 864 -3.44 16.43 -30.84
C ASP A 864 -4.81 16.05 -30.23
N GLU A 865 -4.87 15.90 -28.91
CA GLU A 865 -6.01 15.54 -28.05
C GLU A 865 -6.23 14.05 -27.65
N LEU A 866 -6.16 13.82 -26.33
CA LEU A 866 -6.63 12.68 -25.52
C LEU A 866 -5.74 11.41 -25.45
N ARG A 867 -4.65 11.48 -24.67
CA ARG A 867 -3.99 10.31 -24.08
C ARG A 867 -4.28 10.24 -22.56
N PRO A 868 -4.96 9.19 -22.05
CA PRO A 868 -4.97 8.89 -20.62
C PRO A 868 -3.57 8.44 -20.19
N LYS A 869 -3.04 9.02 -19.11
CA LYS A 869 -1.82 8.52 -18.45
C LYS A 869 -2.14 7.17 -17.82
N GLU A 870 -1.70 6.09 -18.47
CA GLU A 870 -1.59 4.79 -17.83
C GLU A 870 -0.50 4.84 -16.77
N LEU A 871 -0.86 4.32 -15.59
CA LEU A 871 0.00 4.09 -14.45
C LEU A 871 1.06 3.06 -14.84
N ASN A 872 2.31 3.50 -14.77
CA ASN A 872 3.50 2.67 -14.89
C ASN A 872 3.70 1.91 -13.58
N ASP A 873 3.03 0.76 -13.44
CA ASP A 873 3.43 -0.31 -12.51
C ASP A 873 3.88 -1.50 -13.37
N GLY A 874 5.16 -1.48 -13.71
CA GLY A 874 5.85 -2.55 -14.44
C GLY A 874 7.25 -2.67 -13.88
N ASN A 875 7.40 -3.48 -12.84
CA ASN A 875 8.69 -4.09 -12.51
C ASN A 875 8.60 -5.57 -12.87
N ASP A 876 8.67 -5.84 -14.16
CA ASP A 876 9.14 -7.12 -14.70
C ASP A 876 10.65 -7.15 -14.50
N THR A 877 11.13 -7.93 -13.53
CA THR A 877 12.51 -8.43 -13.55
C THR A 877 12.45 -9.91 -13.85
N THR A 878 12.45 -10.21 -15.16
CA THR A 878 13.03 -11.44 -15.68
C THR A 878 14.54 -11.20 -15.71
N ASP A 879 15.27 -11.74 -14.73
CA ASP A 879 16.72 -11.84 -14.85
C ASP A 879 17.08 -13.26 -15.29
N SER A 880 17.59 -13.33 -16.50
CA SER A 880 18.03 -14.55 -17.17
C SER A 880 19.44 -14.84 -16.69
N GLY A 881 19.70 -16.09 -16.31
CA GLY A 881 20.99 -16.55 -15.82
C GLY A 881 22.15 -16.14 -16.72
N VAL A 882 23.12 -15.45 -16.12
CA VAL A 882 24.46 -15.25 -16.68
C VAL A 882 25.42 -16.15 -15.92
N GLN A 883 25.97 -17.12 -16.67
CA GLN A 883 27.11 -17.94 -16.30
C GLN A 883 28.30 -17.06 -15.91
N LEU A 884 28.89 -17.33 -14.74
CA LEU A 884 30.29 -17.02 -14.45
C LEU A 884 30.95 -18.27 -13.88
N SER A 885 31.68 -18.95 -14.76
CA SER A 885 32.81 -19.80 -14.42
C SER A 885 33.94 -18.94 -13.86
N ASP A 886 34.47 -19.27 -12.68
CA ASP A 886 35.91 -19.50 -12.47
C ASP A 886 36.25 -19.74 -10.98
N SER A 887 36.93 -20.88 -10.76
CA SER A 887 38.11 -21.02 -9.88
C SER A 887 37.98 -20.77 -8.37
N HIS A 888 37.60 -21.80 -7.60
CA HIS A 888 38.50 -22.54 -6.67
C HIS A 888 37.79 -23.65 -5.89
#